data_AF-A0A131XEP4-F1
#
_entry.id   AF-A0A131XEP4-F1
#
_cell.length_a   1.000
_cell.length_b   1.000
_cell.length_c   1.000
_cell.angle_alpha   90.00
_cell.angle_beta   90.00
_cell.angle_gamma   90.00
#
_symmetry.space_group_name_H-M   'P 1'
#
loop_
_entity.id
_entity.type
_entity.pdbx_description
1 polymer ?
#
loop_
_entity_poly.entity_id
_entity_poly.type
_entity_poly.pdbx_seq_one_letter_code
_entity_poly.pdbx_strand_id
1 'polypeptide(L)'
;ECGASFHAGCSGFAGLHPCLPPREPSARPVCSQGSVPLSEWSSENVLEWLAAINMLSCGGEALRELKGADLASLDRERLRSLGLKEEATQDALLRCLAELCRPAPPLPPGQSTASQILHQGDHDLECGSFPPGLEQCDSCRHLLRGLAHQGLLCRQCGLVCHRSCAATRGLPACRPPAPRPRQALLALSTLWRDLGGDHPGADVPPVLARCMREVEALGQRTGADLYEVYASPCMPERVQELSLRLAQDPHADLPSFDLACWVGALKKYLRELASPVIPVHFYERLLEAAKAGDEAGVLRLVAQLPAMHCRALRALMAHLCRICRLAHSRGRCERPLRLAHSLAFVVLRPPWEQVVAMARNARWHGRVLEILLLRGDWGEPLPVFQNGSTPALPPRRPSRSSQQQPADRSLLEAEWYWGDISREECSEKLKDAADGTFLVRDALDRGSGDYTLTLRVGGSNKLIKIYQRAGKYGFSEPLTFNSVPELISHYRRESLEHYNNFLNVRLLYPVSKYHQPDDEDQREWNVERVGQRLMETNREFLSRSRQFDQFHDQFNRLSQELQLKGQALQSFDEAAAMFEEQADLLRHFSRDCCNGEQERRAVEENGALLQRRLALLREAQGRLADEVRASQAYYKQLEREINGLKLEVAQAAKQREKCQAWLQARGVPKDRINKLLQDSSGQQESSRKGASGSLEEVSPDSSWFVADCDRSQAMRLLEGRCDGTFLVRPSKNPGQFALSIVAEGKVNHCLILRTERGYGFAEPLTTHPTLRSLVQHYVHNSLEEHNPLLKTTMAYPVFGSS
;
A
#
# COMPACT_ATOMS: atom_id res chain seq x y z
N GLU A 1 11.52 27.29 -31.99
CA GLU A 1 11.49 28.46 -31.09
C GLU A 1 10.70 28.22 -29.80
N CYS A 2 9.52 27.58 -29.84
CA CYS A 2 8.75 27.24 -28.64
C CYS A 2 9.28 26.05 -27.80
N GLY A 3 10.13 25.18 -28.38
CA GLY A 3 10.60 23.96 -27.70
C GLY A 3 9.57 22.82 -27.65
N ALA A 4 8.50 22.89 -28.44
CA ALA A 4 7.51 21.82 -28.54
C ALA A 4 8.09 20.56 -29.19
N SER A 5 7.80 19.40 -28.60
CA SER A 5 8.22 18.08 -29.06
C SER A 5 6.99 17.26 -29.47
N PHE A 6 7.11 16.52 -30.57
CA PHE A 6 6.04 15.68 -31.09
C PHE A 6 6.54 14.24 -31.26
N HIS A 7 5.68 13.26 -31.02
CA HIS A 7 5.98 11.88 -31.44
C HIS A 7 6.23 11.84 -32.95
N ALA A 8 7.06 10.91 -33.43
CA ALA A 8 7.37 10.80 -34.86
C ALA A 8 6.11 10.70 -35.74
N GLY A 9 5.12 9.91 -35.33
CA GLY A 9 3.81 9.81 -36.00
C GLY A 9 2.86 10.99 -35.79
N CYS A 10 3.19 11.91 -34.86
CA CYS A 10 2.43 13.13 -34.59
C CYS A 10 3.07 14.39 -35.22
N SER A 11 4.26 14.27 -35.81
CA SER A 11 5.00 15.39 -36.41
C SER A 11 4.20 16.11 -37.51
N GLY A 12 3.38 15.39 -38.28
CA GLY A 12 2.49 15.94 -39.30
C GLY A 12 1.44 16.93 -38.77
N PHE A 13 1.16 16.93 -37.46
CA PHE A 13 0.17 17.81 -36.82
C PHE A 13 0.80 19.02 -36.13
N ALA A 14 2.14 19.19 -36.22
CA ALA A 14 2.85 20.29 -35.57
C ALA A 14 2.33 21.67 -36.01
N GLY A 15 1.82 21.79 -37.24
CA GLY A 15 1.24 23.04 -37.77
C GLY A 15 -0.07 23.48 -37.11
N LEU A 16 -0.77 22.60 -36.37
CA LEU A 16 -1.98 22.93 -35.61
C LEU A 16 -1.68 23.46 -34.20
N HIS A 17 -0.43 23.30 -33.73
CA HIS A 17 -0.04 23.74 -32.41
C HIS A 17 0.48 25.20 -32.48
N PRO A 18 -0.12 26.15 -31.74
CA PRO A 18 0.39 27.52 -31.72
C PRO A 18 1.80 27.53 -31.11
N CYS A 19 2.76 28.11 -31.84
CA CYS A 19 4.15 28.25 -31.39
C CYS A 19 4.21 29.36 -30.33
N LEU A 20 4.05 29.01 -29.06
CA LEU A 20 4.14 29.94 -27.94
C LEU A 20 5.52 29.84 -27.27
N PRO A 21 6.17 30.96 -26.92
CA PRO A 21 7.46 30.94 -26.23
C PRO A 21 7.33 30.29 -24.84
N PRO A 22 8.30 29.45 -24.42
CA PRO A 22 8.26 28.78 -23.12
C PRO A 22 8.33 29.81 -21.99
N ARG A 23 7.45 29.69 -20.98
CA ARG A 23 7.43 30.57 -19.80
C ARG A 23 8.67 30.42 -18.93
N GLU A 24 9.33 29.27 -18.95
CA GLU A 24 10.61 29.00 -18.27
C GLU A 24 11.60 28.27 -19.20
N PRO A 25 12.83 28.77 -19.39
CA PRO A 25 13.82 28.17 -20.29
C PRO A 25 14.42 26.83 -19.79
N SER A 26 14.25 26.47 -18.51
CA SER A 26 14.72 25.22 -17.90
C SER A 26 13.75 24.04 -18.03
N ALA A 27 12.50 24.28 -18.43
CA ALA A 27 11.43 23.27 -18.48
C ALA A 27 11.29 22.60 -19.85
N ARG A 28 12.40 22.30 -20.53
CA ARG A 28 12.33 21.46 -21.74
C ARG A 28 12.06 20.01 -21.30
N PRO A 29 10.99 19.36 -21.75
CA PRO A 29 10.74 17.96 -21.41
C PRO A 29 11.92 17.12 -21.88
N VAL A 30 12.38 16.21 -21.01
CA VAL A 30 13.39 15.21 -21.38
C VAL A 30 12.76 14.28 -22.41
N CYS A 31 13.01 14.53 -23.70
CA CYS A 31 12.53 13.68 -24.77
C CYS A 31 13.57 12.61 -25.06
N SER A 32 13.24 11.34 -24.79
CA SER A 32 14.01 10.20 -25.28
C SER A 32 13.80 10.05 -26.80
N GLN A 33 14.87 9.74 -27.54
CA GLN A 33 14.77 9.52 -29.00
C GLN A 33 14.15 8.16 -29.36
N GLY A 34 13.82 7.31 -28.37
CA GLY A 34 13.22 5.99 -28.55
C GLY A 34 12.28 5.59 -27.41
N SER A 35 11.50 4.53 -27.63
CA SER A 35 10.62 3.93 -26.61
C SER A 35 11.44 3.27 -25.51
N VAL A 36 11.20 3.66 -24.25
CA VAL A 36 11.85 3.06 -23.07
C VAL A 36 11.13 1.75 -22.73
N PRO A 37 11.85 0.61 -22.62
CA PRO A 37 11.25 -0.68 -22.29
C PRO A 37 10.63 -0.67 -20.89
N LEU A 38 9.58 -1.46 -20.70
CA LEU A 38 8.81 -1.47 -19.44
C LEU A 38 9.69 -1.76 -18.22
N SER A 39 10.73 -2.59 -18.33
CA SER A 39 11.67 -2.88 -17.24
C SER A 39 12.44 -1.67 -16.71
N GLU A 40 12.61 -0.63 -17.54
CA GLU A 40 13.33 0.60 -17.20
C GLU A 40 12.40 1.72 -16.70
N TRP A 41 11.09 1.47 -16.63
CA TRP A 41 10.15 2.46 -16.10
C TRP A 41 10.37 2.66 -14.60
N SER A 42 10.63 3.91 -14.23
CA SER A 42 10.63 4.34 -12.83
C SER A 42 9.21 4.29 -12.24
N SER A 43 9.11 4.42 -10.92
CA SER A 43 7.81 4.57 -10.25
C SER A 43 7.06 5.82 -10.72
N GLU A 44 7.79 6.86 -11.12
CA GLU A 44 7.23 8.04 -11.75
C GLU A 44 6.52 7.68 -13.06
N ASN A 45 7.16 6.90 -13.95
CA ASN A 45 6.55 6.46 -15.22
C ASN A 45 5.31 5.58 -15.00
N VAL A 46 5.34 4.68 -14.01
CA VAL A 46 4.17 3.87 -13.64
C VAL A 46 3.02 4.74 -13.13
N LEU A 47 3.31 5.76 -12.34
CA LEU A 47 2.32 6.75 -11.90
C LEU A 47 1.73 7.54 -13.07
N GLU A 48 2.54 7.92 -14.06
CA GLU A 48 2.03 8.59 -15.27
C GLU A 48 1.07 7.69 -16.03
N TRP A 49 1.41 6.41 -16.16
CA TRP A 49 0.57 5.41 -16.80
C TRP A 49 -0.74 5.18 -16.01
N LEU A 50 -0.67 4.99 -14.69
CA LEU A 50 -1.85 4.82 -13.83
C LEU A 50 -2.79 6.05 -13.88
N ALA A 51 -2.21 7.26 -13.91
CA ALA A 51 -2.97 8.47 -14.16
C ALA A 51 -3.62 8.44 -15.56
N ALA A 52 -2.86 8.07 -16.58
CA ALA A 52 -3.34 7.98 -17.96
C ALA A 52 -4.45 6.93 -18.16
N ILE A 53 -4.61 5.93 -17.29
CA ILE A 53 -5.70 4.94 -17.38
C ILE A 53 -6.83 5.15 -16.35
N ASN A 54 -6.84 6.26 -15.61
CA ASN A 54 -7.84 6.56 -14.57
C ASN A 54 -7.86 5.60 -13.37
N MET A 55 -6.70 5.05 -13.01
CA MET A 55 -6.59 4.08 -11.90
C MET A 55 -5.88 4.65 -10.68
N LEU A 56 -5.60 5.95 -10.68
CA LEU A 56 -4.85 6.65 -9.63
C LEU A 56 -5.57 6.72 -8.27
N SER A 57 -6.90 6.75 -8.29
CA SER A 57 -7.76 6.76 -7.09
C SER A 57 -8.11 5.36 -6.60
N CYS A 58 -7.87 4.35 -7.43
CA CYS A 58 -8.29 2.98 -7.17
C CYS A 58 -7.28 2.22 -6.30
N GLY A 59 -6.01 2.67 -6.27
CA GLY A 59 -4.94 2.03 -5.49
C GLY A 59 -4.52 2.77 -4.23
N GLY A 60 -4.08 2.03 -3.20
CA GLY A 60 -3.40 2.58 -2.03
C GLY A 60 -2.02 3.16 -2.35
N GLU A 61 -1.33 3.74 -1.35
CA GLU A 61 0.04 4.28 -1.52
C GLU A 61 1.01 3.24 -2.10
N ALA A 62 0.80 1.95 -1.82
CA ALA A 62 1.64 0.87 -2.32
C ALA A 62 1.60 0.71 -3.86
N LEU A 63 0.50 1.06 -4.53
CA LEU A 63 0.45 1.06 -6.01
C LEU A 63 1.23 2.22 -6.63
N ARG A 64 1.55 3.26 -5.85
CA ARG A 64 2.28 4.45 -6.30
C ARG A 64 3.79 4.26 -6.32
N GLU A 65 4.29 3.27 -5.59
CA GLU A 65 5.71 2.93 -5.49
C GLU A 65 6.15 1.83 -6.47
N LEU A 66 5.22 1.26 -7.24
CA LEU A 66 5.51 0.20 -8.21
C LEU A 66 6.41 0.72 -9.33
N LYS A 67 7.44 -0.06 -9.69
CA LYS A 67 8.28 0.18 -10.87
C LYS A 67 7.78 -0.65 -12.04
N GLY A 68 8.28 -0.34 -13.24
CA GLY A 68 7.88 -1.06 -14.45
C GLY A 68 8.19 -2.56 -14.44
N ALA A 69 9.29 -2.96 -13.79
CA ALA A 69 9.60 -4.37 -13.57
C ALA A 69 8.51 -5.09 -12.73
N ASP A 70 7.90 -4.39 -11.77
CA ASP A 70 6.84 -4.94 -10.93
C ASP A 70 5.53 -5.10 -11.73
N LEU A 71 5.26 -4.19 -12.67
CA LEU A 71 4.06 -4.24 -13.53
C LEU A 71 3.98 -5.53 -14.33
N ALA A 72 5.10 -6.05 -14.85
CA ALA A 72 5.09 -7.29 -15.62
C ALA A 72 4.68 -8.53 -14.80
N SER A 73 4.81 -8.46 -13.47
CA SER A 73 4.47 -9.53 -12.51
C SER A 73 3.16 -9.29 -11.76
N LEU A 74 2.42 -8.23 -12.10
CA LEU A 74 1.23 -7.81 -11.37
C LEU A 74 0.05 -8.73 -11.69
N ASP A 75 -0.47 -9.43 -10.67
CA ASP A 75 -1.61 -10.32 -10.77
C ASP A 75 -2.75 -9.91 -9.81
N ARG A 76 -3.89 -10.60 -9.89
CA ARG A 76 -5.07 -10.31 -9.05
C ARG A 76 -4.75 -10.40 -7.56
N GLU A 77 -3.91 -11.34 -7.13
CA GLU A 77 -3.57 -11.53 -5.72
C GLU A 77 -2.71 -10.41 -5.18
N ARG A 78 -1.70 -9.99 -5.96
CA ARG A 78 -0.85 -8.86 -5.61
C ARG A 78 -1.62 -7.55 -5.65
N LEU A 79 -2.57 -7.38 -6.57
CA LEU A 79 -3.49 -6.23 -6.55
C LEU A 79 -4.34 -6.20 -5.28
N ARG A 80 -4.88 -7.34 -4.82
CA ARG A 80 -5.62 -7.43 -3.56
C ARG A 80 -4.76 -7.08 -2.35
N SER A 81 -3.51 -7.57 -2.30
CA SER A 81 -2.59 -7.26 -1.20
C SER A 81 -2.17 -5.79 -1.17
N LEU A 82 -2.12 -5.14 -2.34
CA LEU A 82 -1.88 -3.70 -2.49
C LEU A 82 -3.13 -2.81 -2.21
N GLY A 83 -4.24 -3.42 -1.79
CA GLY A 83 -5.44 -2.71 -1.33
C GLY A 83 -6.55 -2.55 -2.37
N LEU A 84 -6.38 -3.06 -3.60
CA LEU A 84 -7.43 -3.10 -4.61
C LEU A 84 -8.35 -4.31 -4.39
N LYS A 85 -9.43 -4.13 -3.61
CA LYS A 85 -10.34 -5.24 -3.25
C LYS A 85 -11.41 -5.55 -4.30
N GLU A 86 -11.74 -4.60 -5.16
CA GLU A 86 -12.85 -4.72 -6.11
C GLU A 86 -12.43 -5.40 -7.42
N GLU A 87 -13.13 -6.48 -7.81
CA GLU A 87 -12.76 -7.30 -8.97
C GLU A 87 -12.88 -6.56 -10.31
N ALA A 88 -13.91 -5.73 -10.49
CA ALA A 88 -14.07 -4.93 -11.71
C ALA A 88 -12.88 -3.98 -11.94
N THR A 89 -12.37 -3.41 -10.85
CA THR A 89 -11.23 -2.49 -10.85
C THR A 89 -9.91 -3.24 -11.08
N GLN A 90 -9.76 -4.45 -10.52
CA GLN A 90 -8.63 -5.34 -10.84
C GLN A 90 -8.63 -5.71 -12.33
N ASP A 91 -9.78 -6.05 -12.90
CA ASP A 91 -9.91 -6.48 -14.29
C ASP A 91 -9.63 -5.36 -15.28
N ALA A 92 -10.10 -4.14 -14.99
CA ALA A 92 -9.77 -2.98 -15.80
C ALA A 92 -8.25 -2.71 -15.83
N LEU A 93 -7.56 -2.83 -14.68
CA LEU A 93 -6.12 -2.62 -14.58
C LEU A 93 -5.33 -3.70 -15.33
N LEU A 94 -5.70 -4.98 -15.15
CA LEU A 94 -5.02 -6.11 -15.80
C LEU A 94 -5.20 -6.08 -17.31
N ARG A 95 -6.36 -5.66 -17.83
CA ARG A 95 -6.57 -5.46 -19.27
C ARG A 95 -5.66 -4.36 -19.82
N CYS A 96 -5.54 -3.22 -19.12
CA CYS A 96 -4.64 -2.15 -19.51
C CYS A 96 -3.17 -2.60 -19.50
N LEU A 97 -2.79 -3.46 -18.55
CA LEU A 97 -1.45 -3.99 -18.39
C LEU A 97 -1.10 -5.01 -19.49
N ALA A 98 -2.04 -5.90 -19.83
CA ALA A 98 -1.90 -6.83 -20.95
C ALA A 98 -1.71 -6.09 -22.29
N GLU A 99 -2.34 -4.93 -22.48
CA GLU A 99 -2.10 -4.10 -23.66
C GLU A 99 -0.76 -3.34 -23.61
N LEU A 100 -0.29 -2.94 -22.42
CA LEU A 100 1.00 -2.27 -22.25
C LEU A 100 2.18 -3.21 -22.58
N CYS A 101 2.06 -4.48 -22.22
CA CYS A 101 3.08 -5.50 -22.47
C CYS A 101 3.10 -6.02 -23.92
N ARG A 102 2.16 -5.60 -24.78
CA ARG A 102 2.14 -5.99 -26.20
C ARG A 102 3.10 -5.12 -27.03
N PRO A 103 3.90 -5.72 -27.92
CA PRO A 103 4.75 -4.94 -28.83
C PRO A 103 3.90 -4.08 -29.76
N ALA A 104 4.26 -2.79 -29.90
CA ALA A 104 3.55 -1.87 -30.77
C ALA A 104 3.67 -2.31 -32.25
N PRO A 105 2.58 -2.34 -33.03
CA PRO A 105 2.67 -2.63 -34.45
C PRO A 105 3.46 -1.53 -35.17
N PRO A 106 4.22 -1.88 -36.24
CA PRO A 106 5.00 -0.90 -36.99
C PRO A 106 4.09 0.19 -37.58
N LEU A 107 4.50 1.45 -37.43
CA LEU A 107 3.84 2.60 -38.04
C LEU A 107 3.97 2.50 -39.57
N PRO A 108 2.88 2.65 -40.35
CA PRO A 108 2.98 2.75 -41.79
C PRO A 108 3.79 4.01 -42.18
N PRO A 109 4.62 3.94 -43.23
CA PRO A 109 5.45 5.06 -43.65
C PRO A 109 4.60 6.23 -44.17
N GLY A 110 5.11 7.43 -43.93
CA GLY A 110 4.37 8.68 -43.94
C GLY A 110 3.54 8.98 -45.18
N GLN A 111 2.28 9.35 -44.94
CA GLN A 111 1.55 10.30 -45.75
C GLN A 111 0.72 11.19 -44.81
N SER A 112 1.12 12.44 -44.61
CA SER A 112 0.16 13.52 -44.35
C SER A 112 0.81 14.90 -44.54
N THR A 113 0.25 15.65 -45.48
CA THR A 113 0.34 17.11 -45.52
C THR A 113 -0.74 17.68 -44.60
N ALA A 114 -0.35 18.62 -43.73
CA ALA A 114 -1.14 19.15 -42.62
C ALA A 114 -2.46 19.85 -43.02
N SER A 115 -2.64 20.20 -44.29
CA SER A 115 -3.75 21.05 -44.75
C SER A 115 -5.07 20.32 -45.04
N GLN A 116 -5.11 18.97 -44.98
CA GLN A 116 -6.33 18.19 -45.29
C GLN A 116 -7.03 17.59 -44.05
N ILE A 117 -6.52 17.82 -42.83
CA ILE A 117 -6.86 16.98 -41.65
C ILE A 117 -8.04 17.53 -40.84
N LEU A 118 -8.34 18.84 -40.90
CA LEU A 118 -9.54 19.39 -40.25
C LEU A 118 -10.84 19.01 -40.98
N HIS A 119 -10.75 18.36 -42.15
CA HIS A 119 -11.88 17.84 -42.93
C HIS A 119 -11.57 16.48 -43.56
N GLN A 120 -11.06 15.50 -42.80
CA GLN A 120 -11.04 14.12 -43.28
C GLN A 120 -12.44 13.47 -43.15
N GLY A 121 -13.30 13.86 -44.10
CA GLY A 121 -14.57 13.23 -44.49
C GLY A 121 -15.73 13.39 -43.52
N ASP A 122 -16.71 14.24 -43.82
CA ASP A 122 -18.09 14.33 -43.26
C ASP A 122 -18.34 14.16 -41.73
N HIS A 123 -17.32 14.01 -40.87
CA HIS A 123 -17.48 13.78 -39.42
C HIS A 123 -17.23 15.04 -38.61
N ASP A 124 -18.16 15.35 -37.71
CA ASP A 124 -18.05 16.40 -36.70
C ASP A 124 -17.54 15.80 -35.38
N LEU A 125 -16.23 15.80 -35.15
CA LEU A 125 -15.57 15.09 -34.04
C LEU A 125 -15.33 15.99 -32.82
N GLU A 126 -15.76 15.53 -31.64
CA GLU A 126 -15.53 16.19 -30.34
C GLU A 126 -14.82 15.27 -29.34
N CYS A 127 -14.12 15.84 -28.36
CA CYS A 127 -13.47 15.06 -27.30
C CYS A 127 -14.49 14.42 -26.35
N GLY A 128 -14.66 13.10 -26.43
CA GLY A 128 -15.63 12.33 -25.64
C GLY A 128 -15.00 11.59 -24.45
N SER A 129 -15.73 11.54 -23.34
CA SER A 129 -15.39 10.72 -22.17
C SER A 129 -16.16 9.41 -22.17
N PHE A 130 -15.48 8.32 -21.87
CA PHE A 130 -15.98 6.96 -21.99
C PHE A 130 -15.72 6.16 -20.72
N PRO A 131 -16.57 5.17 -20.37
CA PRO A 131 -16.31 4.29 -19.23
C PRO A 131 -14.92 3.64 -19.32
N PRO A 132 -14.09 3.74 -18.27
CA PRO A 132 -12.75 3.14 -18.26
C PRO A 132 -12.82 1.63 -18.54
N GLY A 133 -11.99 1.15 -19.46
CA GLY A 133 -11.83 -0.29 -19.71
C GLY A 133 -12.95 -0.98 -20.51
N LEU A 134 -13.97 -0.25 -20.97
CA LEU A 134 -15.10 -0.83 -21.70
C LEU A 134 -15.22 -0.33 -23.15
N GLU A 135 -14.90 0.93 -23.44
CA GLU A 135 -15.09 1.49 -24.78
C GLU A 135 -13.89 1.28 -25.70
N GLN A 136 -14.16 0.74 -26.88
CA GLN A 136 -13.17 0.45 -27.92
C GLN A 136 -13.26 1.49 -29.05
N CYS A 137 -12.10 1.86 -29.57
CA CYS A 137 -12.00 2.66 -30.79
C CYS A 137 -12.56 1.86 -31.98
N ASP A 138 -13.47 2.46 -32.75
CA ASP A 138 -14.07 1.83 -33.93
C ASP A 138 -13.07 1.55 -35.06
N SER A 139 -11.99 2.34 -35.10
CA SER A 139 -10.97 2.25 -36.14
C SER A 139 -9.96 1.13 -35.85
N CYS A 140 -9.51 0.98 -34.60
CA CYS A 140 -8.45 0.02 -34.25
C CYS A 140 -8.87 -1.09 -33.28
N ARG A 141 -10.11 -1.04 -32.76
CA ARG A 141 -10.69 -1.96 -31.77
C ARG A 141 -9.96 -2.04 -30.42
N HIS A 142 -8.96 -1.19 -30.19
CA HIS A 142 -8.29 -1.06 -28.89
C HIS A 142 -9.07 -0.13 -27.95
N LEU A 143 -8.88 -0.33 -26.64
CA LEU A 143 -9.53 0.45 -25.60
C LEU A 143 -9.13 1.93 -25.65
N LEU A 144 -10.08 2.82 -25.38
CA LEU A 144 -9.84 4.24 -25.19
C LEU A 144 -9.20 4.46 -23.80
N ARG A 145 -8.06 5.15 -23.77
CA ARG A 145 -7.24 5.35 -22.56
C ARG A 145 -7.38 6.79 -22.08
N GLY A 146 -7.52 7.00 -20.78
CA GLY A 146 -7.59 8.33 -20.17
C GLY A 146 -8.53 8.41 -18.96
N LEU A 147 -8.32 9.44 -18.14
CA LEU A 147 -9.21 9.89 -17.05
C LEU A 147 -10.55 10.46 -17.56
N ALA A 148 -10.46 11.25 -18.63
CA ALA A 148 -11.56 11.85 -19.36
C ALA A 148 -11.07 12.16 -20.78
N HIS A 149 -11.98 12.40 -21.72
CA HIS A 149 -11.66 12.72 -23.11
C HIS A 149 -10.76 11.67 -23.79
N GLN A 150 -11.00 10.37 -23.48
CA GLN A 150 -10.17 9.24 -23.92
C GLN A 150 -10.14 9.04 -25.43
N GLY A 151 -11.13 9.62 -26.14
CA GLY A 151 -11.25 9.53 -27.59
C GLY A 151 -12.02 10.70 -28.18
N LEU A 152 -12.22 10.63 -29.49
CA LEU A 152 -13.11 11.50 -30.25
C LEU A 152 -14.45 10.79 -30.46
N LEU A 153 -15.54 11.53 -30.37
CA LEU A 153 -16.91 11.12 -30.67
C LEU A 153 -17.41 11.96 -31.84
N CYS A 154 -17.89 11.32 -32.92
CA CYS A 154 -18.55 12.02 -34.01
C CYS A 154 -20.00 12.33 -33.66
N ARG A 155 -20.39 13.61 -33.72
CA ARG A 155 -21.71 14.11 -33.39
C ARG A 155 -22.84 13.63 -34.29
N GLN A 156 -22.48 13.24 -35.52
CA GLN A 156 -23.45 12.90 -36.56
C GLN A 156 -23.71 11.40 -36.65
N CYS A 157 -22.65 10.58 -36.56
CA CYS A 157 -22.76 9.13 -36.68
C CYS A 157 -22.54 8.36 -35.36
N GLY A 158 -22.06 9.03 -34.30
CA GLY A 158 -21.71 8.39 -33.04
C GLY A 158 -20.43 7.54 -33.09
N LEU A 159 -19.59 7.71 -34.11
CA LEU A 159 -18.28 7.05 -34.21
C LEU A 159 -17.40 7.45 -33.02
N VAL A 160 -16.74 6.47 -32.42
CA VAL A 160 -15.79 6.68 -31.33
C VAL A 160 -14.40 6.22 -31.77
N CYS A 161 -13.39 7.06 -31.68
CA CYS A 161 -12.04 6.70 -32.10
C CYS A 161 -10.93 7.36 -31.26
N HIS A 162 -9.72 6.81 -31.28
CA HIS A 162 -8.58 7.53 -30.71
C HIS A 162 -8.27 8.77 -31.55
N ARG A 163 -7.77 9.82 -30.90
CA ARG A 163 -7.26 11.02 -31.58
C ARG A 163 -6.21 10.66 -32.64
N SER A 164 -5.32 9.72 -32.32
CA SER A 164 -4.33 9.19 -33.25
C SER A 164 -4.94 8.39 -34.40
N CYS A 165 -6.00 7.61 -34.16
CA CYS A 165 -6.65 6.82 -35.21
C CYS A 165 -7.40 7.70 -36.21
N ALA A 166 -8.11 8.74 -35.73
CA ALA A 166 -8.70 9.76 -36.59
C ALA A 166 -7.66 10.42 -37.49
N ALA A 167 -6.45 10.59 -36.96
CA ALA A 167 -5.39 11.32 -37.61
C ALA A 167 -4.53 10.47 -38.57
N THR A 168 -4.45 9.16 -38.37
CA THR A 168 -3.47 8.29 -39.07
C THR A 168 -4.05 7.11 -39.85
N ARG A 169 -5.27 6.65 -39.54
CA ARG A 169 -5.83 5.40 -40.11
C ARG A 169 -6.97 5.61 -41.10
N GLY A 170 -7.43 6.84 -41.30
CA GLY A 170 -8.64 7.15 -42.08
C GLY A 170 -9.90 6.64 -41.38
N LEU A 171 -10.92 7.48 -41.27
CA LEU A 171 -12.19 7.11 -40.64
C LEU A 171 -13.17 6.55 -41.69
N PRO A 172 -14.04 5.58 -41.34
CA PRO A 172 -15.11 5.13 -42.24
C PRO A 172 -16.04 6.31 -42.58
N ALA A 173 -16.76 6.31 -43.70
CA ALA A 173 -17.62 7.44 -44.08
C ALA A 173 -18.71 7.75 -43.03
N CYS A 174 -19.00 9.04 -42.80
CA CYS A 174 -20.02 9.49 -41.86
C CYS A 174 -21.42 9.12 -42.36
N ARG A 175 -22.11 8.22 -41.66
CA ARG A 175 -23.51 7.87 -41.94
C ARG A 175 -24.32 7.91 -40.64
N PRO A 176 -25.48 8.57 -40.60
CA PRO A 176 -26.31 8.63 -39.40
C PRO A 176 -26.74 7.22 -38.98
N PRO A 177 -26.77 6.90 -37.67
CA PRO A 177 -26.89 5.52 -37.20
C PRO A 177 -28.35 5.05 -37.18
N ALA A 178 -28.59 3.81 -37.58
CA ALA A 178 -29.80 3.05 -37.24
C ALA A 178 -29.39 1.72 -36.58
N PRO A 179 -29.97 1.31 -35.44
CA PRO A 179 -30.13 2.05 -34.19
C PRO A 179 -29.35 1.42 -33.00
N ARG A 180 -29.24 2.20 -31.90
CA ARG A 180 -29.40 1.81 -30.45
C ARG A 180 -28.28 1.88 -29.38
N PRO A 181 -26.95 1.83 -29.58
CA PRO A 181 -26.03 2.08 -28.43
C PRO A 181 -25.52 3.53 -28.30
N ARG A 182 -25.47 4.32 -29.37
CA ARG A 182 -24.60 5.53 -29.41
C ARG A 182 -25.27 6.89 -29.45
N GLN A 183 -26.58 6.96 -29.64
CA GLN A 183 -27.35 8.20 -29.42
C GLN A 183 -27.26 8.67 -27.95
N ALA A 184 -27.11 7.71 -27.02
CA ALA A 184 -26.89 7.98 -25.61
C ALA A 184 -25.61 8.78 -25.33
N LEU A 185 -24.51 8.41 -25.98
CA LEU A 185 -23.21 9.09 -25.83
C LEU A 185 -23.25 10.52 -26.40
N LEU A 186 -23.99 10.71 -27.50
CA LEU A 186 -24.23 12.02 -28.11
C LEU A 186 -25.08 12.93 -27.25
N ALA A 187 -26.14 12.40 -26.63
CA ALA A 187 -26.93 13.15 -25.66
C ALA A 187 -26.05 13.63 -24.49
N LEU A 188 -25.23 12.73 -23.93
CA LEU A 188 -24.33 13.04 -22.82
C LEU A 188 -23.29 14.12 -23.15
N SER A 189 -22.64 14.06 -24.32
CA SER A 189 -21.65 15.06 -24.72
C SER A 189 -22.23 16.48 -24.82
N THR A 190 -23.50 16.60 -25.23
CA THR A 190 -24.17 17.90 -25.34
C THR A 190 -24.57 18.54 -24.00
N LEU A 191 -24.65 17.77 -22.91
CA LEU A 191 -24.97 18.30 -21.57
C LEU A 191 -23.76 18.73 -20.76
N TRP A 192 -22.58 18.17 -21.05
CA TRP A 192 -21.37 18.41 -20.28
C TRP A 192 -20.49 19.54 -20.83
N ARG A 193 -21.07 20.36 -21.71
CA ARG A 193 -20.34 21.37 -22.50
C ARG A 193 -19.72 22.47 -21.65
N ASP A 194 -20.44 23.05 -20.69
CA ASP A 194 -19.90 24.06 -19.77
C ASP A 194 -20.88 24.32 -18.61
N LEU A 195 -20.35 24.79 -17.47
CA LEU A 195 -21.15 25.26 -16.34
C LEU A 195 -22.02 26.49 -16.68
N GLY A 196 -21.78 27.12 -17.84
CA GLY A 196 -22.39 28.38 -18.28
C GLY A 196 -23.40 28.26 -19.42
N GLY A 197 -24.04 27.12 -19.62
CA GLY A 197 -25.18 27.03 -20.55
C GLY A 197 -26.31 28.00 -20.16
N ASP A 198 -27.01 28.55 -21.16
CA ASP A 198 -28.19 29.41 -20.96
C ASP A 198 -29.31 28.62 -20.26
N HIS A 199 -29.32 28.67 -18.93
CA HIS A 199 -30.36 28.10 -18.09
C HIS A 199 -31.14 29.26 -17.45
N PRO A 200 -32.23 29.74 -18.09
CA PRO A 200 -32.99 30.87 -17.57
C PRO A 200 -33.58 30.50 -16.19
N GLY A 201 -33.08 31.18 -15.14
CA GLY A 201 -33.60 31.09 -13.77
C GLY A 201 -32.93 30.08 -12.82
N ALA A 202 -31.90 29.35 -13.23
CA ALA A 202 -31.20 28.40 -12.35
C ALA A 202 -29.76 28.87 -12.01
N ASP A 203 -29.42 28.90 -10.72
CA ASP A 203 -28.08 29.30 -10.24
C ASP A 203 -26.98 28.28 -10.57
N VAL A 204 -27.36 27.02 -10.79
CA VAL A 204 -26.47 25.90 -11.16
C VAL A 204 -27.18 24.96 -12.14
N PRO A 205 -26.43 24.17 -12.95
CA PRO A 205 -27.02 23.23 -13.90
C PRO A 205 -28.04 22.27 -13.26
N PRO A 206 -29.21 22.01 -13.89
CA PRO A 206 -30.28 21.18 -13.32
C PRO A 206 -29.83 19.78 -12.91
N VAL A 207 -28.94 19.16 -13.69
CA VAL A 207 -28.39 17.83 -13.41
C VAL A 207 -27.57 17.84 -12.11
N LEU A 208 -26.71 18.85 -11.93
CA LEU A 208 -25.90 19.00 -10.71
C LEU A 208 -26.81 19.20 -9.49
N ALA A 209 -27.80 20.09 -9.59
CA ALA A 209 -28.79 20.31 -8.53
C ALA A 209 -29.61 19.05 -8.22
N ARG A 210 -30.00 18.28 -9.24
CA ARG A 210 -30.76 17.04 -9.04
C ARG A 210 -29.94 15.99 -8.30
N CYS A 211 -28.70 15.74 -8.73
CA CYS A 211 -27.82 14.78 -8.06
C CYS A 211 -27.61 15.14 -6.58
N MET A 212 -27.31 16.41 -6.27
CA MET A 212 -27.11 16.84 -4.87
C MET A 212 -28.36 16.63 -4.01
N ARG A 213 -29.55 16.98 -4.51
CA ARG A 213 -30.82 16.79 -3.79
C ARG A 213 -31.13 15.32 -3.52
N GLU A 214 -30.96 14.45 -4.52
CA GLU A 214 -31.25 13.02 -4.36
C GLU A 214 -30.26 12.34 -3.41
N VAL A 215 -28.97 12.72 -3.47
CA VAL A 215 -27.97 12.24 -2.52
C VAL A 215 -28.32 12.67 -1.09
N GLU A 216 -28.77 13.91 -0.88
CA GLU A 216 -29.22 14.38 0.43
C GLU A 216 -30.48 13.63 0.92
N ALA A 217 -31.49 13.47 0.06
CA ALA A 217 -32.75 12.81 0.40
C ALA A 217 -32.59 11.31 0.67
N LEU A 218 -31.86 10.59 -0.19
CA LEU A 218 -31.50 9.19 0.05
C LEU A 218 -30.55 9.06 1.24
N GLY A 219 -29.62 10.00 1.38
CA GLY A 219 -28.76 10.11 2.54
C GLY A 219 -29.57 10.12 3.82
N GLN A 220 -30.61 10.94 3.93
CA GLN A 220 -31.49 11.01 5.10
C GLN A 220 -32.24 9.70 5.37
N ARG A 221 -32.77 9.05 4.33
CA ARG A 221 -33.54 7.80 4.43
C ARG A 221 -32.68 6.57 4.73
N THR A 222 -31.40 6.58 4.35
CA THR A 222 -30.49 5.43 4.49
C THR A 222 -29.57 5.59 5.70
N GLY A 223 -29.32 4.53 6.45
CA GLY A 223 -28.35 4.50 7.56
C GLY A 223 -26.89 4.37 7.13
N ALA A 224 -26.59 4.53 5.84
CA ALA A 224 -25.26 4.32 5.27
C ALA A 224 -24.24 5.36 5.76
N ASP A 225 -22.97 4.94 5.79
CA ASP A 225 -21.84 5.85 6.01
C ASP A 225 -21.62 6.72 4.77
N LEU A 226 -22.02 7.99 4.86
CA LEU A 226 -21.94 8.93 3.74
C LEU A 226 -20.48 9.19 3.32
N TYR A 227 -19.52 9.18 4.25
CA TYR A 227 -18.11 9.39 3.88
C TYR A 227 -17.57 8.16 3.13
N GLU A 228 -17.97 6.96 3.53
CA GLU A 228 -17.62 5.73 2.81
C GLU A 228 -18.27 5.67 1.42
N VAL A 229 -19.54 6.04 1.29
CA VAL A 229 -20.23 6.03 -0.02
C VAL A 229 -19.57 7.00 -1.00
N TYR A 230 -19.10 8.17 -0.53
CA TYR A 230 -18.29 9.07 -1.34
C TYR A 230 -16.86 8.55 -1.59
N ALA A 231 -16.30 7.70 -0.75
CA ALA A 231 -14.98 7.13 -0.98
C ALA A 231 -15.03 5.86 -1.87
N SER A 232 -16.17 5.18 -1.91
CA SER A 232 -16.33 3.91 -2.62
C SER A 232 -16.51 4.09 -4.13
N PRO A 233 -15.98 3.15 -4.94
CA PRO A 233 -16.34 3.01 -6.34
C PRO A 233 -17.80 2.56 -6.49
N CYS A 234 -18.38 2.83 -7.66
CA CYS A 234 -19.77 2.48 -7.98
C CYS A 234 -19.83 1.74 -9.33
N MET A 235 -20.83 0.87 -9.48
CA MET A 235 -21.07 0.09 -10.70
C MET A 235 -21.19 1.01 -11.94
N PRO A 236 -20.20 0.99 -12.87
CA PRO A 236 -20.14 1.93 -13.98
C PRO A 236 -21.36 1.88 -14.90
N GLU A 237 -21.92 0.69 -15.13
CA GLU A 237 -23.09 0.48 -15.98
C GLU A 237 -24.34 1.18 -15.43
N ARG A 238 -24.60 1.09 -14.12
CA ARG A 238 -25.73 1.75 -13.48
C ARG A 238 -25.56 3.27 -13.45
N VAL A 239 -24.34 3.74 -13.20
CA VAL A 239 -24.02 5.18 -13.25
C VAL A 239 -24.21 5.72 -14.67
N GLN A 240 -23.81 4.95 -15.69
CA GLN A 240 -24.02 5.29 -17.10
C GLN A 240 -25.51 5.38 -17.44
N GLU A 241 -26.30 4.40 -17.01
CA GLU A 241 -27.75 4.39 -17.20
C GLU A 241 -28.42 5.60 -16.54
N LEU A 242 -28.10 5.88 -15.27
CA LEU A 242 -28.63 7.04 -14.55
C LEU A 242 -28.24 8.35 -15.23
N SER A 243 -26.97 8.48 -15.64
CA SER A 243 -26.48 9.67 -16.36
C SER A 243 -27.25 9.89 -17.65
N LEU A 244 -27.56 8.81 -18.38
CA LEU A 244 -28.31 8.87 -19.63
C LEU A 244 -29.76 9.31 -19.41
N ARG A 245 -30.42 8.83 -18.35
CA ARG A 245 -31.78 9.25 -18.03
C ARG A 245 -31.84 10.72 -17.61
N LEU A 246 -30.89 11.15 -16.77
CA LEU A 246 -30.73 12.56 -16.38
C LEU A 246 -30.40 13.47 -17.57
N ALA A 247 -29.71 12.91 -18.56
CA ALA A 247 -29.39 13.60 -19.79
C ALA A 247 -30.61 13.85 -20.68
N GLN A 248 -31.51 12.87 -20.75
CA GLN A 248 -32.76 13.00 -21.50
C GLN A 248 -33.73 13.95 -20.81
N ASP A 249 -33.88 13.80 -19.49
CA ASP A 249 -34.73 14.67 -18.67
C ASP A 249 -34.16 14.79 -17.24
N PRO A 250 -33.59 15.95 -16.87
CA PRO A 250 -33.08 16.20 -15.51
C PRO A 250 -34.15 16.13 -14.42
N HIS A 251 -35.43 16.25 -14.80
CA HIS A 251 -36.58 16.29 -13.90
C HIS A 251 -37.31 14.94 -13.80
N ALA A 252 -36.91 13.93 -14.57
CA ALA A 252 -37.51 12.60 -14.54
C ALA A 252 -37.54 11.99 -13.13
N ASP A 253 -38.55 11.16 -12.86
CA ASP A 253 -38.63 10.38 -11.62
C ASP A 253 -37.84 9.07 -11.76
N LEU A 254 -36.87 8.86 -10.85
CA LEU A 254 -35.85 7.81 -10.96
C LEU A 254 -35.61 7.08 -9.61
N PRO A 255 -36.62 6.44 -9.02
CA PRO A 255 -36.52 5.84 -7.69
C PRO A 255 -35.71 4.53 -7.62
N SER A 256 -35.40 3.91 -8.77
CA SER A 256 -34.72 2.61 -8.87
C SER A 256 -33.21 2.66 -8.56
N PHE A 257 -32.63 3.84 -8.36
CA PHE A 257 -31.19 4.02 -8.17
C PHE A 257 -30.84 4.27 -6.71
N ASP A 258 -29.79 3.59 -6.23
CA ASP A 258 -29.31 3.70 -4.86
C ASP A 258 -28.40 4.92 -4.65
N LEU A 259 -28.11 5.21 -3.38
CA LEU A 259 -27.28 6.35 -2.98
C LEU A 259 -25.89 6.34 -3.66
N ALA A 260 -25.27 5.17 -3.80
CA ALA A 260 -23.96 5.03 -4.44
C ALA A 260 -24.01 5.41 -5.92
N CYS A 261 -25.08 5.03 -6.63
CA CYS A 261 -25.29 5.38 -8.03
C CYS A 261 -25.44 6.89 -8.24
N TRP A 262 -26.19 7.58 -7.36
CA TRP A 262 -26.35 9.03 -7.41
C TRP A 262 -25.05 9.79 -7.10
N VAL A 263 -24.26 9.32 -6.12
CA VAL A 263 -22.92 9.87 -5.85
C VAL A 263 -21.97 9.62 -7.03
N GLY A 264 -22.06 8.46 -7.66
CA GLY A 264 -21.32 8.13 -8.89
C GLY A 264 -21.67 9.06 -10.05
N ALA A 265 -22.96 9.33 -10.27
CA ALA A 265 -23.43 10.24 -11.32
C ALA A 265 -23.00 11.70 -11.06
N LEU A 266 -23.03 12.16 -9.80
CA LEU A 266 -22.51 13.47 -9.40
C LEU A 266 -21.02 13.62 -9.75
N LYS A 267 -20.19 12.66 -9.32
CA LYS A 267 -18.74 12.68 -9.59
C LYS A 267 -18.45 12.62 -11.08
N LYS A 268 -19.20 11.79 -11.81
CA LYS A 268 -19.06 11.64 -13.26
C LYS A 268 -19.37 12.95 -13.98
N TYR A 269 -20.49 13.58 -13.67
CA TYR A 269 -20.87 14.90 -14.22
C TYR A 269 -19.76 15.93 -14.02
N LEU A 270 -19.28 16.10 -12.79
CA LEU A 270 -18.25 17.07 -12.46
C LEU A 270 -16.90 16.79 -13.14
N ARG A 271 -16.56 15.50 -13.34
CA ARG A 271 -15.34 15.07 -14.03
C ARG A 271 -15.40 15.34 -15.54
N GLU A 272 -16.57 15.29 -16.14
CA GLU A 272 -16.75 15.39 -17.59
C GLU A 272 -17.04 16.81 -18.09
N LEU A 273 -17.14 17.79 -17.18
CA LEU A 273 -17.17 19.21 -17.54
C LEU A 273 -15.95 19.57 -18.41
N ALA A 274 -16.17 20.35 -19.48
CA ALA A 274 -15.10 20.85 -20.33
C ALA A 274 -14.07 21.66 -19.53
N SER A 275 -14.55 22.56 -18.67
CA SER A 275 -13.75 23.25 -17.65
C SER A 275 -14.10 22.72 -16.25
N PRO A 276 -13.12 22.27 -15.44
CA PRO A 276 -13.37 21.83 -14.07
C PRO A 276 -14.01 22.94 -13.23
N VAL A 277 -14.66 22.56 -12.12
CA VAL A 277 -15.33 23.51 -11.21
C VAL A 277 -14.38 24.63 -10.80
N ILE A 278 -13.14 24.30 -10.46
CA ILE A 278 -12.04 25.27 -10.36
C ILE A 278 -11.25 25.23 -11.67
N PRO A 279 -11.28 26.28 -12.52
CA PRO A 279 -10.60 26.29 -13.80
C PRO A 279 -9.10 26.03 -13.70
N VAL A 280 -8.55 25.36 -14.72
CA VAL A 280 -7.15 24.91 -14.77
C VAL A 280 -6.12 26.04 -14.59
N HIS A 281 -6.45 27.29 -14.93
CA HIS A 281 -5.55 28.43 -14.75
C HIS A 281 -5.40 28.90 -13.30
N PHE A 282 -6.29 28.48 -12.39
CA PHE A 282 -6.16 28.72 -10.95
C PHE A 282 -5.38 27.60 -10.23
N TYR A 283 -5.09 26.50 -10.94
CA TYR A 283 -4.50 25.29 -10.37
C TYR A 283 -3.18 25.54 -9.63
N GLU A 284 -2.17 26.08 -10.32
CA GLU A 284 -0.84 26.28 -9.74
C GLU A 284 -0.87 27.24 -8.54
N ARG A 285 -1.59 28.37 -8.68
CA ARG A 285 -1.73 29.39 -7.62
C ARG A 285 -2.38 28.82 -6.36
N LEU A 286 -3.39 27.95 -6.51
CA LEU A 286 -4.05 27.29 -5.38
C LEU A 286 -3.14 26.26 -4.72
N LEU A 287 -2.37 25.51 -5.51
CA LEU A 287 -1.40 24.55 -5.00
C LEU A 287 -0.26 25.24 -4.25
N GLU A 288 0.27 26.35 -4.78
CA GLU A 288 1.30 27.17 -4.12
C GLU A 288 0.80 27.70 -2.78
N ALA A 289 -0.41 28.28 -2.74
CA ALA A 289 -1.01 28.76 -1.49
C ALA A 289 -1.19 27.63 -0.46
N ALA A 290 -1.64 26.45 -0.89
CA ALA A 290 -1.78 25.29 -0.02
C ALA A 290 -0.43 24.75 0.49
N LYS A 291 0.61 24.72 -0.37
CA LYS A 291 1.98 24.33 -0.01
C LYS A 291 2.60 25.29 1.01
N ALA A 292 2.31 26.58 0.87
CA ALA A 292 2.77 27.62 1.79
C ALA A 292 1.98 27.66 3.12
N GLY A 293 0.89 26.89 3.24
CA GLY A 293 0.00 26.95 4.41
C GLY A 293 -0.86 28.21 4.49
N ASP A 294 -0.97 29.01 3.41
CA ASP A 294 -1.79 30.23 3.36
C ASP A 294 -3.27 29.87 3.13
N GLU A 295 -3.96 29.44 4.19
CA GLU A 295 -5.40 29.12 4.15
C GLU A 295 -6.24 30.31 3.64
N ALA A 296 -5.88 31.53 4.02
CA ALA A 296 -6.56 32.75 3.58
C ALA A 296 -6.33 33.01 2.08
N GLY A 297 -5.13 32.71 1.57
CA GLY A 297 -4.79 32.78 0.15
C GLY A 297 -5.62 31.86 -0.71
N VAL A 298 -5.84 30.63 -0.26
CA VAL A 298 -6.72 29.67 -0.95
C VAL A 298 -8.14 30.24 -1.08
N LEU A 299 -8.70 30.79 -0.01
CA LEU A 299 -10.05 31.39 -0.02
C LEU A 299 -10.12 32.64 -0.91
N ARG A 300 -9.10 33.51 -0.89
CA ARG A 300 -9.02 34.71 -1.75
C ARG A 300 -8.98 34.35 -3.23
N LEU A 301 -8.27 33.28 -3.60
CA LEU A 301 -8.18 32.81 -4.98
C LEU A 301 -9.51 32.26 -5.49
N VAL A 302 -10.24 31.53 -4.64
CA VAL A 302 -11.57 31.02 -4.97
C VAL A 302 -12.62 32.13 -5.11
N ALA A 303 -12.46 33.23 -4.37
CA ALA A 303 -13.33 34.40 -4.53
C ALA A 303 -13.16 35.12 -5.89
N GLN A 304 -12.05 34.86 -6.61
CA GLN A 304 -11.74 35.43 -7.92
C GLN A 304 -12.22 34.55 -9.09
N LEU A 305 -12.88 33.42 -8.82
CA LEU A 305 -13.37 32.54 -9.89
C LEU A 305 -14.46 33.25 -10.72
N PRO A 306 -14.63 32.87 -12.00
CA PRO A 306 -15.75 33.38 -12.79
C PRO A 306 -17.10 33.05 -12.14
N ALA A 307 -18.11 33.90 -12.34
CA ALA A 307 -19.39 33.82 -11.63
C ALA A 307 -20.04 32.43 -11.66
N MET A 308 -20.02 31.73 -12.80
CA MET A 308 -20.61 30.39 -12.93
C MET A 308 -19.85 29.33 -12.14
N HIS A 309 -18.52 29.41 -12.15
CA HIS A 309 -17.64 28.53 -11.37
C HIS A 309 -17.80 28.79 -9.86
N CYS A 310 -17.90 30.05 -9.43
CA CYS A 310 -18.21 30.40 -8.04
C CYS A 310 -19.55 29.81 -7.57
N ARG A 311 -20.61 29.91 -8.39
CA ARG A 311 -21.94 29.38 -8.03
C ARG A 311 -21.93 27.86 -7.94
N ALA A 312 -21.33 27.18 -8.91
CA ALA A 312 -21.19 25.73 -8.89
C ALA A 312 -20.39 25.24 -7.67
N LEU A 313 -19.26 25.90 -7.37
CA LEU A 313 -18.45 25.57 -6.20
C LEU A 313 -19.20 25.83 -4.89
N ARG A 314 -19.90 26.97 -4.77
CA ARG A 314 -20.70 27.28 -3.58
C ARG A 314 -21.79 26.25 -3.36
N ALA A 315 -22.53 25.87 -4.40
CA ALA A 315 -23.58 24.86 -4.30
C ALA A 315 -23.02 23.49 -3.89
N LEU A 316 -21.87 23.10 -4.46
CA LEU A 316 -21.19 21.86 -4.12
C LEU A 316 -20.69 21.87 -2.66
N MET A 317 -20.04 22.94 -2.22
CA MET A 317 -19.53 23.02 -0.84
C MET A 317 -20.67 23.09 0.19
N ALA A 318 -21.76 23.82 -0.10
CA ALA A 318 -22.96 23.83 0.73
C ALA A 318 -23.59 22.44 0.86
N HIS A 319 -23.64 21.68 -0.24
CA HIS A 319 -24.05 20.28 -0.24
C HIS A 319 -23.16 19.40 0.65
N LEU A 320 -21.83 19.53 0.54
CA LEU A 320 -20.91 18.79 1.42
C LEU A 320 -21.08 19.17 2.90
N CYS A 321 -21.35 20.44 3.22
CA CYS A 321 -21.67 20.85 4.59
C CYS A 321 -22.93 20.15 5.12
N ARG A 322 -23.99 20.04 4.31
CA ARG A 322 -25.23 19.31 4.67
C ARG A 322 -24.98 17.82 4.88
N ILE A 323 -24.16 17.19 4.03
CA ILE A 323 -23.74 15.79 4.19
C ILE A 323 -22.95 15.60 5.48
N CYS A 324 -22.02 16.49 5.81
CA CYS A 324 -21.26 16.44 7.06
C CYS A 324 -22.18 16.59 8.28
N ARG A 325 -23.17 17.48 8.23
CA ARG A 325 -24.16 17.67 9.29
C ARG A 325 -25.00 16.41 9.52
N LEU A 326 -25.43 15.78 8.43
CA LEU A 326 -26.19 14.53 8.49
C LEU A 326 -25.33 13.38 9.06
N ALA A 327 -24.08 13.24 8.63
CA ALA A 327 -23.15 12.27 9.20
C ALA A 327 -22.90 12.52 10.69
N HIS A 328 -22.74 13.79 11.09
CA HIS A 328 -22.55 14.19 12.47
C HIS A 328 -23.76 13.86 13.35
N SER A 329 -24.99 14.09 12.86
CA SER A 329 -26.21 13.68 13.58
C SER A 329 -26.32 12.17 13.82
N ARG A 330 -25.51 11.36 13.11
CA ARG A 330 -25.40 9.90 13.26
C ARG A 330 -24.23 9.47 14.15
N GLY A 331 -23.58 10.40 14.83
CA GLY A 331 -22.45 10.14 15.72
C GLY A 331 -21.07 10.15 15.05
N ARG A 332 -20.97 10.55 13.76
CA ARG A 332 -19.66 10.74 13.10
C ARG A 332 -19.10 12.13 13.37
N CYS A 333 -18.29 12.22 14.40
CA CYS A 333 -17.65 13.48 14.80
C CYS A 333 -16.24 13.65 14.22
N GLU A 334 -15.75 12.73 13.39
CA GLU A 334 -14.45 12.81 12.73
C GLU A 334 -14.42 13.86 11.61
N ARG A 335 -13.25 14.43 11.33
CA ARG A 335 -13.07 15.37 10.22
C ARG A 335 -13.36 14.68 8.87
N PRO A 336 -14.03 15.34 7.92
CA PRO A 336 -14.46 14.76 6.65
C PRO A 336 -13.31 14.64 5.62
N LEU A 337 -12.13 14.17 6.04
CA LEU A 337 -10.93 14.06 5.19
C LEU A 337 -11.16 13.10 4.02
N ARG A 338 -11.82 11.96 4.26
CA ARG A 338 -12.12 10.98 3.21
C ARG A 338 -13.08 11.54 2.17
N LEU A 339 -14.11 12.26 2.61
CA LEU A 339 -15.05 12.96 1.73
C LEU A 339 -14.32 13.99 0.87
N ALA A 340 -13.51 14.86 1.47
CA ALA A 340 -12.74 15.87 0.76
C ALA A 340 -11.78 15.22 -0.26
N HIS A 341 -10.97 14.25 0.16
CA HIS A 341 -10.01 13.59 -0.75
C HIS A 341 -10.70 12.90 -1.93
N SER A 342 -11.89 12.32 -1.74
CA SER A 342 -12.63 11.66 -2.82
C SER A 342 -13.10 12.59 -3.95
N LEU A 343 -13.27 13.88 -3.65
CA LEU A 343 -13.74 14.88 -4.61
C LEU A 343 -12.65 15.83 -5.10
N ALA A 344 -11.45 15.77 -4.49
CA ALA A 344 -10.37 16.73 -4.74
C ALA A 344 -9.99 16.80 -6.23
N PHE A 345 -9.80 15.65 -6.88
CA PHE A 345 -9.45 15.55 -8.31
C PHE A 345 -10.58 15.87 -9.28
N VAL A 346 -11.81 15.87 -8.77
CA VAL A 346 -13.01 16.17 -9.54
C VAL A 346 -13.25 17.69 -9.57
N VAL A 347 -12.94 18.36 -8.45
CA VAL A 347 -13.12 19.81 -8.29
C VAL A 347 -11.91 20.60 -8.82
N LEU A 348 -10.70 20.11 -8.58
CA LEU A 348 -9.43 20.76 -8.92
C LEU A 348 -8.54 19.79 -9.70
N ARG A 349 -8.12 20.17 -10.91
CA ARG A 349 -7.21 19.38 -11.75
C ARG A 349 -6.24 20.27 -12.56
N PRO A 350 -5.01 19.80 -12.83
CA PRO A 350 -4.09 20.47 -13.74
C PRO A 350 -4.60 20.43 -15.19
N PRO A 351 -3.98 21.19 -16.09
CA PRO A 351 -4.10 20.97 -17.53
C PRO A 351 -3.83 19.50 -17.91
N TRP A 352 -4.49 18.99 -18.96
CA TRP A 352 -4.39 17.59 -19.37
C TRP A 352 -2.97 17.18 -19.76
N GLU A 353 -2.16 18.13 -20.22
CA GLU A 353 -0.74 17.98 -20.53
C GLU A 353 0.09 17.64 -19.27
N GLN A 354 -0.43 17.96 -18.09
CA GLN A 354 0.23 17.78 -16.79
C GLN A 354 -0.57 16.84 -15.87
N VAL A 355 -1.28 15.87 -16.44
CA VAL A 355 -2.15 14.94 -15.67
C VAL A 355 -1.40 14.22 -14.55
N VAL A 356 -0.08 14.01 -14.70
CA VAL A 356 0.81 13.42 -13.68
C VAL A 356 0.90 14.27 -12.42
N ALA A 357 0.76 15.60 -12.54
CA ALA A 357 0.75 16.51 -11.41
C ALA A 357 -0.42 16.22 -10.44
N MET A 358 -1.49 15.53 -10.90
CA MET A 358 -2.57 15.04 -10.03
C MET A 358 -2.03 14.05 -8.98
N ALA A 359 -1.20 13.10 -9.41
CA ALA A 359 -0.60 12.09 -8.53
C ALA A 359 0.38 12.72 -7.55
N ARG A 360 1.33 13.50 -8.08
CA ARG A 360 2.41 14.11 -7.28
C ARG A 360 1.87 15.08 -6.23
N ASN A 361 0.82 15.82 -6.58
CA ASN A 361 0.24 16.81 -5.68
C ASN A 361 -1.03 16.31 -4.98
N ALA A 362 -1.33 15.01 -4.98
CA ALA A 362 -2.57 14.44 -4.41
C ALA A 362 -2.91 14.96 -3.00
N ARG A 363 -1.90 15.00 -2.11
CA ARG A 363 -2.02 15.54 -0.74
C ARG A 363 -2.43 17.01 -0.72
N TRP A 364 -1.95 17.81 -1.66
CA TRP A 364 -2.23 19.24 -1.75
C TRP A 364 -3.62 19.50 -2.32
N HIS A 365 -4.10 18.70 -3.28
CA HIS A 365 -5.49 18.77 -3.73
C HIS A 365 -6.46 18.49 -2.57
N GLY A 366 -6.16 17.44 -1.80
CA GLY A 366 -6.92 17.10 -0.59
C GLY A 366 -6.92 18.24 0.42
N ARG A 367 -5.76 18.84 0.67
CA ARG A 367 -5.60 19.99 1.56
C ARG A 367 -6.36 21.23 1.08
N VAL A 368 -6.35 21.54 -0.22
CA VAL A 368 -7.14 22.64 -0.78
C VAL A 368 -8.61 22.42 -0.48
N LEU A 369 -9.15 21.23 -0.78
CA LEU A 369 -10.56 20.96 -0.57
C LEU A 369 -10.95 20.89 0.92
N GLU A 370 -10.03 20.44 1.79
CA GLU A 370 -10.18 20.52 3.25
C GLU A 370 -10.28 21.99 3.71
N ILE A 371 -9.39 22.87 3.24
CA ILE A 371 -9.42 24.30 3.56
C ILE A 371 -10.74 24.92 3.09
N LEU A 372 -11.16 24.61 1.87
CA LEU A 372 -12.44 25.09 1.34
C LEU A 372 -13.61 24.64 2.22
N LEU A 373 -13.67 23.36 2.59
CA LEU A 373 -14.77 22.83 3.40
C LEU A 373 -14.77 23.34 4.85
N LEU A 374 -13.60 23.40 5.51
CA LEU A 374 -13.49 23.75 6.93
C LEU A 374 -13.43 25.25 7.22
N ARG A 375 -12.95 26.06 6.27
CA ARG A 375 -12.72 27.51 6.47
C ARG A 375 -13.58 28.39 5.57
N GLY A 376 -14.16 27.85 4.50
CA GLY A 376 -15.01 28.60 3.59
C GLY A 376 -16.40 28.87 4.16
N ASP A 377 -16.95 30.03 3.81
CA ASP A 377 -18.36 30.36 4.08
C ASP A 377 -19.21 30.05 2.85
N TRP A 378 -20.02 29.01 2.96
CA TRP A 378 -20.87 28.50 1.87
C TRP A 378 -22.37 28.67 2.15
N GLY A 379 -22.74 29.42 3.19
CA GLY A 379 -24.15 29.61 3.58
C GLY A 379 -24.78 28.43 4.32
N GLU A 380 -23.99 27.44 4.73
CA GLU A 380 -24.43 26.26 5.48
C GLU A 380 -23.51 26.03 6.68
N PRO A 381 -24.03 25.95 7.93
CA PRO A 381 -23.20 25.75 9.11
C PRO A 381 -22.59 24.34 9.11
N LEU A 382 -21.27 24.28 9.33
CA LEU A 382 -20.52 23.04 9.46
C LEU A 382 -20.50 22.58 10.93
N PRO A 383 -20.70 21.28 11.23
CA PRO A 383 -20.62 20.78 12.60
C PRO A 383 -19.20 20.87 13.17
N VAL A 384 -19.10 20.94 14.50
CA VAL A 384 -17.80 20.92 15.19
C VAL A 384 -17.27 19.50 15.20
N PHE A 385 -16.20 19.26 14.45
CA PHE A 385 -15.51 17.97 14.44
C PHE A 385 -14.57 17.85 15.64
N GLN A 386 -14.42 16.62 16.16
CA GLN A 386 -13.40 16.31 17.15
C GLN A 386 -12.03 16.48 16.49
N ASN A 387 -11.22 17.39 17.04
CA ASN A 387 -9.81 17.42 16.73
C ASN A 387 -9.20 16.11 17.24
N GLY A 388 -8.36 15.44 16.45
CA GLY A 388 -7.69 14.18 16.78
C GLY A 388 -6.69 14.26 17.94
N SER A 389 -6.97 15.07 18.96
CA SER A 389 -6.32 15.03 20.26
C SER A 389 -7.02 13.95 21.08
N THR A 390 -6.24 13.04 21.66
CA THR A 390 -6.64 12.21 22.79
C THR A 390 -7.54 13.00 23.76
N PRO A 391 -8.61 12.43 24.33
CA PRO A 391 -9.50 13.18 25.20
C PRO A 391 -8.69 13.77 26.35
N ALA A 392 -8.59 15.10 26.35
CA ALA A 392 -7.99 15.84 27.44
C ALA A 392 -8.79 15.51 28.69
N LEU A 393 -8.12 14.95 29.70
CA LEU A 393 -8.66 14.81 31.04
C LEU A 393 -9.16 16.19 31.51
N PRO A 394 -10.33 16.27 32.16
CA PRO A 394 -10.83 17.53 32.70
C PRO A 394 -9.81 18.11 33.70
N PRO A 395 -9.69 19.44 33.82
CA PRO A 395 -8.71 20.06 34.70
C PRO A 395 -8.97 19.62 36.14
N ARG A 396 -8.02 18.87 36.72
CA ARG A 396 -8.07 18.50 38.14
C ARG A 396 -8.04 19.78 38.98
N ARG A 397 -9.07 19.96 39.81
CA ARG A 397 -9.03 20.92 40.92
C ARG A 397 -7.86 20.57 41.85
N PRO A 398 -7.14 21.55 42.41
CA PRO A 398 -6.11 21.29 43.40
C PRO A 398 -6.78 20.78 44.69
N SER A 399 -6.66 19.48 44.94
CA SER A 399 -7.10 18.85 46.18
C SER A 399 -5.96 18.80 47.18
N ARG A 400 -6.27 19.38 48.34
CA ARG A 400 -5.53 19.47 49.61
C ARG A 400 -4.71 18.24 49.96
N SER A 401 -3.51 18.51 50.46
CA SER A 401 -2.65 17.58 51.18
C SER A 401 -3.38 16.98 52.39
N SER A 402 -3.61 15.68 52.38
CA SER A 402 -3.95 14.89 53.57
C SER A 402 -2.94 13.77 53.74
N GLN A 403 -2.47 13.66 54.98
CA GLN A 403 -1.37 12.85 55.47
C GLN A 403 -1.54 11.35 55.15
N GLN A 404 -0.42 10.69 54.79
CA GLN A 404 -0.31 9.24 54.68
C GLN A 404 -0.49 8.56 56.05
N GLN A 405 -1.34 7.55 56.12
CA GLN A 405 -1.27 6.51 57.15
C GLN A 405 -0.36 5.36 56.69
N PRO A 406 0.40 4.72 57.58
CA PRO A 406 1.33 3.65 57.23
C PRO A 406 0.58 2.37 56.80
N ALA A 407 1.05 1.72 55.74
CA ALA A 407 0.54 0.45 55.27
C ALA A 407 0.70 -0.66 56.34
N ASP A 408 -0.33 -1.52 56.45
CA ASP A 408 -0.41 -2.61 57.41
C ASP A 408 0.71 -3.65 57.17
N ARG A 409 1.59 -3.90 58.17
CA ARG A 409 2.77 -4.78 58.04
C ARG A 409 2.42 -6.21 57.62
N SER A 410 1.20 -6.66 57.95
CA SER A 410 0.71 -8.01 57.64
C SER A 410 0.44 -8.25 56.15
N LEU A 411 0.16 -7.19 55.38
CA LEU A 411 -0.08 -7.28 53.92
C LEU A 411 1.23 -7.46 53.15
N LEU A 412 2.30 -6.76 53.56
CA LEU A 412 3.62 -6.83 52.91
C LEU A 412 4.28 -8.20 53.06
N GLU A 413 3.94 -8.95 54.11
CA GLU A 413 4.45 -10.30 54.38
C GLU A 413 3.69 -11.39 53.61
N ALA A 414 2.51 -11.09 53.04
CA ALA A 414 1.70 -12.08 52.34
C ALA A 414 2.37 -12.60 51.06
N GLU A 415 2.32 -13.92 50.85
CA GLU A 415 2.93 -14.62 49.71
C GLU A 415 2.32 -14.23 48.35
N TRP A 416 1.03 -13.90 48.33
CA TRP A 416 0.24 -13.60 47.13
C TRP A 416 0.16 -12.10 46.83
N TYR A 417 0.76 -11.24 47.66
CA TYR A 417 0.79 -9.80 47.47
C TYR A 417 2.07 -9.40 46.71
N TRP A 418 1.87 -8.81 45.53
CA TRP A 418 2.92 -8.45 44.59
C TRP A 418 3.16 -6.94 44.48
N GLY A 419 2.45 -6.11 45.24
CA GLY A 419 2.64 -4.65 45.23
C GLY A 419 2.31 -4.01 43.88
N ASP A 420 3.21 -3.19 43.35
CA ASP A 420 3.00 -2.31 42.19
C ASP A 420 3.26 -2.98 40.82
N ILE A 421 3.14 -4.31 40.72
CA ILE A 421 3.29 -5.03 39.44
C ILE A 421 2.26 -4.57 38.39
N SER A 422 2.70 -4.55 37.14
CA SER A 422 1.86 -4.16 36.00
C SER A 422 0.77 -5.21 35.70
N ARG A 423 -0.24 -4.79 34.93
CA ARG A 423 -1.32 -5.69 34.50
C ARG A 423 -0.78 -6.79 33.60
N GLU A 424 0.21 -6.45 32.78
CA GLU A 424 0.87 -7.31 31.80
C GLU A 424 1.66 -8.41 32.52
N GLU A 425 2.51 -8.05 33.49
CA GLU A 425 3.28 -9.01 34.32
C GLU A 425 2.37 -9.94 35.13
N CYS A 426 1.28 -9.40 35.68
CA CYS A 426 0.27 -10.19 36.38
C CYS A 426 -0.36 -11.24 35.45
N SER A 427 -0.69 -10.85 34.21
CA SER A 427 -1.28 -11.75 33.23
C SER A 427 -0.32 -12.83 32.77
N GLU A 428 0.98 -12.52 32.70
CA GLU A 428 2.03 -13.48 32.34
C GLU A 428 2.22 -14.55 33.43
N LYS A 429 2.23 -14.15 34.71
CA LYS A 429 2.34 -15.10 35.84
C LYS A 429 1.14 -16.03 35.99
N LEU A 430 -0.02 -15.65 35.46
CA LEU A 430 -1.26 -16.43 35.46
C LEU A 430 -1.50 -17.17 34.12
N LYS A 431 -0.53 -17.13 33.20
CA LYS A 431 -0.63 -17.82 31.90
C LYS A 431 -0.54 -19.33 32.12
N ASP A 432 -1.46 -20.07 31.52
CA ASP A 432 -1.56 -21.54 31.61
C ASP A 432 -1.74 -22.11 33.04
N ALA A 433 -2.09 -21.25 34.01
CA ALA A 433 -2.39 -21.65 35.38
C ALA A 433 -3.79 -22.26 35.52
N ALA A 434 -3.96 -23.12 36.52
CA ALA A 434 -5.25 -23.75 36.83
C ALA A 434 -6.29 -22.75 37.31
N ASP A 435 -7.57 -23.11 37.20
CA ASP A 435 -8.65 -22.31 37.74
C ASP A 435 -8.55 -22.25 39.28
N GLY A 436 -8.74 -21.06 39.85
CA GLY A 436 -8.52 -20.79 41.27
C GLY A 436 -7.13 -20.23 41.60
N THR A 437 -6.25 -20.04 40.63
CA THR A 437 -4.97 -19.35 40.82
C THR A 437 -5.14 -17.84 40.91
N PHE A 438 -4.53 -17.19 41.91
CA PHE A 438 -4.75 -15.77 42.20
C PHE A 438 -3.53 -15.02 42.74
N LEU A 439 -3.57 -13.69 42.61
CA LEU A 439 -2.62 -12.75 43.24
C LEU A 439 -3.25 -11.36 43.45
N VAL A 440 -2.69 -10.55 44.35
CA VAL A 440 -3.16 -9.19 44.66
C VAL A 440 -2.07 -8.15 44.36
N ARG A 441 -2.47 -7.03 43.76
CA ARG A 441 -1.61 -5.90 43.39
C ARG A 441 -2.27 -4.55 43.72
N ASP A 442 -1.49 -3.48 43.68
CA ASP A 442 -1.98 -2.12 43.89
C ASP A 442 -2.90 -1.65 42.74
N ALA A 443 -3.92 -0.84 43.07
CA ALA A 443 -4.71 -0.17 42.06
C ALA A 443 -3.91 0.96 41.38
N LEU A 444 -4.21 1.23 40.10
CA LEU A 444 -3.51 2.27 39.31
C LEU A 444 -3.74 3.68 39.85
N ASP A 445 -4.82 3.92 40.59
CA ASP A 445 -5.10 5.21 41.22
C ASP A 445 -4.46 5.27 42.62
N ARG A 446 -3.19 5.68 42.68
CA ARG A 446 -2.38 5.77 43.91
C ARG A 446 -2.97 6.66 45.01
N GLY A 447 -4.07 7.38 44.73
CA GLY A 447 -4.78 8.24 45.68
C GLY A 447 -5.95 7.60 46.44
N SER A 448 -6.43 6.41 46.03
CA SER A 448 -7.66 5.82 46.61
C SER A 448 -7.43 4.78 47.71
N GLY A 449 -6.23 4.19 47.81
CA GLY A 449 -5.95 3.10 48.77
C GLY A 449 -6.57 1.74 48.40
N ASP A 450 -7.10 1.61 47.18
CA ASP A 450 -7.74 0.38 46.70
C ASP A 450 -6.71 -0.65 46.18
N TYR A 451 -7.06 -1.93 46.26
CA TYR A 451 -6.26 -3.04 45.73
C TYR A 451 -6.99 -3.76 44.59
N THR A 452 -6.26 -4.52 43.77
CA THR A 452 -6.84 -5.35 42.70
C THR A 452 -6.45 -6.81 42.90
N LEU A 453 -7.45 -7.67 43.02
CA LEU A 453 -7.32 -9.13 43.02
C LEU A 453 -7.48 -9.63 41.58
N THR A 454 -6.51 -10.38 41.08
CA THR A 454 -6.61 -11.07 39.79
C THR A 454 -6.76 -12.56 40.03
N LEU A 455 -7.83 -13.16 39.50
CA LEU A 455 -8.19 -14.57 39.66
C LEU A 455 -8.37 -15.25 38.29
N ARG A 456 -7.84 -16.46 38.13
CA ARG A 456 -8.05 -17.31 36.95
C ARG A 456 -9.34 -18.12 37.09
N VAL A 457 -10.27 -17.96 36.14
CA VAL A 457 -11.52 -18.75 36.04
C VAL A 457 -11.87 -18.99 34.57
N GLY A 458 -12.12 -20.25 34.20
CA GLY A 458 -12.53 -20.66 32.86
C GLY A 458 -11.49 -20.31 31.79
N GLY A 459 -10.20 -20.39 32.12
CA GLY A 459 -9.12 -20.01 31.20
C GLY A 459 -8.96 -18.49 30.96
N SER A 460 -9.69 -17.65 31.71
CA SER A 460 -9.60 -16.18 31.62
C SER A 460 -9.22 -15.53 32.95
N ASN A 461 -8.52 -14.39 32.90
CA ASN A 461 -8.15 -13.62 34.09
C ASN A 461 -9.27 -12.63 34.44
N LYS A 462 -9.89 -12.79 35.61
CA LYS A 462 -10.91 -11.89 36.17
C LYS A 462 -10.24 -10.90 37.12
N LEU A 463 -10.52 -9.61 36.94
CA LEU A 463 -10.01 -8.54 37.80
C LEU A 463 -11.13 -8.09 38.75
N ILE A 464 -10.87 -8.15 40.05
CA ILE A 464 -11.80 -7.78 41.11
C ILE A 464 -11.18 -6.65 41.92
N LYS A 465 -11.91 -5.54 42.06
CA LYS A 465 -11.46 -4.38 42.83
C LYS A 465 -11.79 -4.59 44.32
N ILE A 466 -10.82 -4.36 45.18
CA ILE A 466 -10.97 -4.36 46.64
C ILE A 466 -11.08 -2.89 47.07
N TYR A 467 -12.23 -2.51 47.58
CA TYR A 467 -12.50 -1.16 48.05
C TYR A 467 -12.07 -0.99 49.49
N GLN A 468 -11.54 0.19 49.82
CA GLN A 468 -11.22 0.59 51.19
C GLN A 468 -12.08 1.79 51.62
N ARG A 469 -12.80 1.67 52.74
CA ARG A 469 -13.54 2.81 53.33
C ARG A 469 -13.56 2.71 54.85
N ALA A 470 -13.17 3.78 55.54
CA ALA A 470 -13.17 3.88 57.00
C ALA A 470 -12.45 2.71 57.71
N GLY A 471 -11.34 2.21 57.14
CA GLY A 471 -10.56 1.10 57.71
C GLY A 471 -11.14 -0.30 57.48
N LYS A 472 -12.22 -0.42 56.69
CA LYS A 472 -12.79 -1.71 56.28
C LYS A 472 -12.57 -1.99 54.78
N TYR A 473 -12.52 -3.28 54.44
CA TYR A 473 -12.23 -3.81 53.11
C TYR A 473 -13.35 -4.75 52.63
N GLY A 474 -13.56 -4.82 51.32
CA GLY A 474 -14.61 -5.62 50.69
C GLY A 474 -14.66 -5.46 49.17
N PHE A 475 -15.35 -6.37 48.49
CA PHE A 475 -15.58 -6.29 47.04
C PHE A 475 -16.81 -5.44 46.67
N SER A 476 -17.81 -5.36 47.55
CA SER A 476 -19.02 -4.53 47.43
C SER A 476 -19.49 -4.05 48.80
N GLU A 477 -20.30 -2.99 48.87
CA GLU A 477 -20.92 -2.57 50.13
C GLU A 477 -21.96 -3.61 50.59
N PRO A 478 -22.04 -3.95 51.90
CA PRO A 478 -21.27 -3.41 53.02
C PRO A 478 -19.86 -4.04 53.17
N LEU A 479 -18.84 -3.20 53.43
CA LEU A 479 -17.47 -3.66 53.68
C LEU A 479 -17.37 -4.27 55.09
N THR A 480 -17.13 -5.58 55.18
CA THR A 480 -17.20 -6.34 56.45
C THR A 480 -15.84 -6.68 57.05
N PHE A 481 -14.76 -6.66 56.28
CA PHE A 481 -13.44 -7.13 56.70
C PHE A 481 -12.57 -5.99 57.22
N ASN A 482 -11.68 -6.27 58.20
CA ASN A 482 -10.83 -5.26 58.82
C ASN A 482 -9.43 -5.19 58.18
N SER A 483 -9.06 -6.19 57.36
CA SER A 483 -7.82 -6.19 56.59
C SER A 483 -7.96 -6.95 55.25
N VAL A 484 -7.09 -6.65 54.29
CA VAL A 484 -7.01 -7.38 53.01
C VAL A 484 -6.62 -8.85 53.23
N PRO A 485 -5.64 -9.21 54.10
CA PRO A 485 -5.34 -10.61 54.40
C PRO A 485 -6.52 -11.38 54.98
N GLU A 486 -7.35 -10.75 55.82
CA GLU A 486 -8.57 -11.36 56.37
C GLU A 486 -9.59 -11.66 55.27
N LEU A 487 -9.82 -10.70 54.36
CA LEU A 487 -10.69 -10.85 53.19
C LEU A 487 -10.23 -12.01 52.29
N ILE A 488 -8.92 -12.08 51.98
CA ILE A 488 -8.39 -13.16 51.15
C ILE A 488 -8.52 -14.51 51.88
N SER A 489 -8.16 -14.58 53.17
CA SER A 489 -8.28 -15.81 53.99
C SER A 489 -9.72 -16.33 54.06
N HIS A 490 -10.71 -15.44 54.10
CA HIS A 490 -12.12 -15.79 54.04
C HIS A 490 -12.49 -16.46 52.71
N TYR A 491 -12.17 -15.84 51.56
CA TYR A 491 -12.46 -16.39 50.23
C TYR A 491 -11.51 -17.52 49.77
N ARG A 492 -10.49 -17.87 50.57
CA ARG A 492 -9.80 -19.16 50.46
C ARG A 492 -10.65 -20.31 50.98
N ARG A 493 -11.48 -20.06 52.00
CA ARG A 493 -12.36 -21.06 52.63
C ARG A 493 -13.75 -21.09 51.99
N GLU A 494 -14.29 -19.92 51.66
CA GLU A 494 -15.62 -19.75 51.08
C GLU A 494 -15.56 -19.47 49.58
N SER A 495 -16.57 -19.94 48.84
CA SER A 495 -16.69 -19.67 47.40
C SER A 495 -16.98 -18.19 47.14
N LEU A 496 -16.41 -17.65 46.06
CA LEU A 496 -16.71 -16.31 45.56
C LEU A 496 -18.14 -16.18 44.98
N GLU A 497 -18.90 -17.28 44.96
CA GLU A 497 -20.32 -17.32 44.57
C GLU A 497 -21.16 -16.30 45.34
N HIS A 498 -20.89 -16.10 46.63
CA HIS A 498 -21.58 -15.11 47.48
C HIS A 498 -21.39 -13.66 47.01
N TYR A 499 -20.32 -13.37 46.27
CA TYR A 499 -20.08 -12.08 45.63
C TYR A 499 -20.62 -12.05 44.20
N ASN A 500 -20.45 -13.13 43.45
CA ASN A 500 -20.97 -13.26 42.10
C ASN A 500 -21.25 -14.74 41.77
N ASN A 501 -22.51 -15.08 41.50
CA ASN A 501 -22.94 -16.44 41.17
C ASN A 501 -22.20 -17.06 39.97
N PHE A 502 -21.58 -16.26 39.09
CA PHE A 502 -20.76 -16.73 37.97
C PHE A 502 -19.31 -17.08 38.35
N LEU A 503 -18.90 -16.82 39.59
CA LEU A 503 -17.58 -17.12 40.14
C LEU A 503 -17.68 -18.19 41.23
N ASN A 504 -18.15 -19.39 40.88
CA ASN A 504 -18.16 -20.53 41.80
C ASN A 504 -16.77 -21.18 41.91
N VAL A 505 -15.79 -20.38 42.33
CA VAL A 505 -14.39 -20.78 42.49
C VAL A 505 -13.87 -20.15 43.79
N ARG A 506 -13.05 -20.91 44.52
CA ARG A 506 -12.36 -20.42 45.73
C ARG A 506 -10.97 -19.92 45.36
N LEU A 507 -10.37 -19.11 46.25
CA LEU A 507 -8.97 -18.72 46.12
C LEU A 507 -8.06 -19.91 46.50
N LEU A 508 -7.81 -20.81 45.56
CA LEU A 508 -7.16 -22.09 45.81
C LEU A 508 -5.63 -22.00 45.78
N TYR A 509 -5.07 -21.40 44.73
CA TYR A 509 -3.64 -21.47 44.45
C TYR A 509 -3.03 -20.06 44.48
N PRO A 510 -2.42 -19.64 45.61
CA PRO A 510 -1.74 -18.36 45.67
C PRO A 510 -0.48 -18.39 44.81
N VAL A 511 -0.29 -17.40 43.94
CA VAL A 511 0.98 -17.21 43.24
C VAL A 511 1.98 -16.63 44.24
N SER A 512 2.75 -17.52 44.86
CA SER A 512 3.73 -17.14 45.88
C SER A 512 4.90 -16.38 45.27
N LYS A 513 5.24 -15.23 45.86
CA LYS A 513 6.46 -14.47 45.55
C LYS A 513 7.75 -15.21 45.95
N TYR A 514 7.64 -16.28 46.75
CA TYR A 514 8.77 -17.06 47.26
C TYR A 514 8.98 -18.40 46.53
N HIS A 515 8.05 -18.86 45.70
CA HIS A 515 8.22 -20.10 44.92
C HIS A 515 8.56 -19.75 43.47
N GLN A 516 9.83 -19.91 43.10
CA GLN A 516 10.22 -20.18 41.71
C GLN A 516 10.35 -21.71 41.58
N PRO A 517 9.65 -22.39 40.64
CA PRO A 517 9.57 -23.86 40.58
C PRO A 517 10.88 -24.61 40.26
N ASP A 518 12.04 -23.96 40.24
CA ASP A 518 13.30 -24.53 39.72
C ASP A 518 14.41 -24.65 40.78
N ASP A 519 14.12 -24.56 42.09
CA ASP A 519 15.17 -24.49 43.13
C ASP A 519 15.80 -25.84 43.55
N GLU A 520 15.18 -26.98 43.24
CA GLU A 520 15.75 -28.29 43.62
C GLU A 520 16.88 -28.76 42.67
N ASP A 521 16.84 -28.41 41.39
CA ASP A 521 17.92 -28.73 40.43
C ASP A 521 19.13 -27.77 40.55
N GLN A 522 18.96 -26.59 41.12
CA GLN A 522 19.97 -25.53 41.15
C GLN A 522 21.14 -25.76 42.11
N ARG A 523 21.09 -26.79 42.97
CA ARG A 523 22.17 -27.07 43.93
C ARG A 523 23.45 -27.60 43.27
N GLU A 524 23.36 -28.12 42.05
CA GLU A 524 24.53 -28.56 41.26
C GLU A 524 24.91 -27.61 40.11
N TRP A 525 24.18 -26.50 39.95
CA TRP A 525 24.38 -25.58 38.84
C TRP A 525 25.46 -24.56 39.22
N ASN A 526 26.68 -24.79 38.76
CA ASN A 526 27.72 -23.78 38.76
C ASN A 526 27.62 -22.91 37.49
N VAL A 527 28.12 -21.67 37.58
CA VAL A 527 28.04 -20.69 36.49
C VAL A 527 28.68 -21.20 35.20
N GLU A 528 29.70 -22.05 35.30
CA GLU A 528 30.42 -22.66 34.17
C GLU A 528 29.55 -23.64 33.38
N ARG A 529 28.91 -24.62 34.05
CA ARG A 529 28.05 -25.64 33.40
C ARG A 529 26.82 -25.02 32.76
N VAL A 530 26.20 -24.03 33.40
CA VAL A 530 25.06 -23.32 32.82
C VAL A 530 25.47 -22.45 31.63
N GLY A 531 26.68 -21.87 31.67
CA GLY A 531 27.28 -21.19 30.51
C GLY A 531 27.51 -22.12 29.33
N GLN A 532 28.04 -23.33 29.55
CA GLN A 532 28.20 -24.35 28.51
C GLN A 532 26.86 -24.82 27.97
N ARG A 533 25.88 -25.05 28.84
CA ARG A 533 24.51 -25.43 28.45
C ARG A 533 23.82 -24.35 27.62
N LEU A 534 24.05 -23.07 27.95
CA LEU A 534 23.59 -21.94 27.14
C LEU A 534 24.20 -21.96 25.73
N MET A 535 25.50 -22.27 25.62
CA MET A 535 26.17 -22.38 24.33
C MET A 535 25.62 -23.53 23.48
N GLU A 536 25.40 -24.70 24.08
CA GLU A 536 24.80 -25.87 23.41
C GLU A 536 23.39 -25.57 22.90
N THR A 537 22.52 -25.06 23.78
CA THR A 537 21.13 -24.74 23.46
C THR A 537 21.03 -23.62 22.42
N ASN A 538 21.95 -22.64 22.44
CA ASN A 538 22.03 -21.61 21.40
C ASN A 538 22.46 -22.17 20.04
N ARG A 539 23.43 -23.11 19.99
CA ARG A 539 23.80 -23.80 18.74
C ARG A 539 22.63 -24.61 18.18
N GLU A 540 21.93 -25.32 19.05
CA GLU A 540 20.76 -26.12 18.69
C GLU A 540 19.63 -25.24 18.13
N PHE A 541 19.34 -24.12 18.80
CA PHE A 541 18.39 -23.12 18.34
C PHE A 541 18.77 -22.56 16.96
N LEU A 542 20.01 -22.14 16.76
CA LEU A 542 20.48 -21.59 15.49
C LEU A 542 20.47 -22.64 14.36
N SER A 543 20.78 -23.89 14.67
CA SER A 543 20.70 -24.99 13.70
C SER A 543 19.26 -25.26 13.27
N ARG A 544 18.35 -25.40 14.23
CA ARG A 544 16.92 -25.66 13.95
C ARG A 544 16.22 -24.49 13.30
N SER A 545 16.54 -23.25 13.68
CA SER A 545 16.01 -22.04 13.03
C SER A 545 16.41 -22.00 11.55
N ARG A 546 17.68 -22.30 11.22
CA ARG A 546 18.14 -22.36 9.82
C ARG A 546 17.44 -23.47 9.04
N GLN A 547 17.23 -24.65 9.64
CA GLN A 547 16.47 -25.73 9.00
C GLN A 547 15.01 -25.34 8.77
N PHE A 548 14.39 -24.67 9.73
CA PHE A 548 13.04 -24.13 9.61
C PHE A 548 12.94 -23.15 8.43
N ASP A 549 13.85 -22.19 8.35
CA ASP A 549 13.88 -21.20 7.26
C ASP A 549 14.02 -21.89 5.88
N GLN A 550 14.93 -22.87 5.77
CA GLN A 550 15.13 -23.64 4.54
C GLN A 550 13.88 -24.41 4.08
N PHE A 551 13.22 -25.12 5.01
CA PHE A 551 11.98 -25.85 4.68
C PHE A 551 10.82 -24.90 4.40
N HIS A 552 10.74 -23.77 5.09
CA HIS A 552 9.73 -22.75 4.84
C HIS A 552 9.87 -22.14 3.43
N ASP A 553 11.09 -21.85 2.99
CA ASP A 553 11.37 -21.38 1.63
C ASP A 553 11.03 -22.43 0.56
N GLN A 554 11.32 -23.71 0.81
CA GLN A 554 10.90 -24.81 -0.07
C GLN A 554 9.38 -24.93 -0.15
N PHE A 555 8.69 -24.75 0.98
CA PHE A 555 7.23 -24.85 1.07
C PHE A 555 6.55 -23.73 0.29
N ASN A 556 7.03 -22.50 0.44
CA ASN A 556 6.50 -21.36 -0.30
C ASN A 556 6.68 -21.52 -1.82
N ARG A 557 7.85 -22.01 -2.26
CA ARG A 557 8.10 -22.29 -3.69
C ARG A 557 7.19 -23.38 -4.24
N LEU A 558 7.06 -24.50 -3.52
CA LEU A 558 6.21 -25.61 -3.95
C LEU A 558 4.72 -25.25 -3.95
N SER A 559 4.28 -24.42 -3.01
CA SER A 559 2.91 -23.90 -2.95
C SER A 559 2.55 -23.09 -4.21
N GLN A 560 3.45 -22.19 -4.63
CA GLN A 560 3.29 -21.40 -5.86
C GLN A 560 3.27 -22.29 -7.10
N GLU A 561 4.18 -23.28 -7.18
CA GLU A 561 4.22 -24.23 -8.30
C GLU A 561 2.90 -25.03 -8.41
N LEU A 562 2.37 -25.51 -7.28
CA LEU A 562 1.10 -26.23 -7.23
C LEU A 562 -0.09 -25.37 -7.68
N GLN A 563 -0.12 -24.09 -7.30
CA GLN A 563 -1.14 -23.15 -7.73
C GLN A 563 -1.11 -22.93 -9.25
N LEU A 564 0.07 -22.70 -9.82
CA LEU A 564 0.26 -22.50 -11.26
C LEU A 564 -0.15 -23.76 -12.06
N LYS A 565 0.32 -24.94 -11.63
CA LYS A 565 -0.07 -26.21 -12.27
C LYS A 565 -1.57 -26.50 -12.14
N GLY A 566 -2.20 -26.09 -11.03
CA GLY A 566 -3.64 -26.18 -10.83
C GLY A 566 -4.44 -25.30 -11.81
N GLN A 567 -4.02 -24.05 -12.02
CA GLN A 567 -4.63 -23.16 -13.01
C GLN A 567 -4.44 -23.67 -14.44
N ALA A 568 -3.27 -24.25 -14.75
CA ALA A 568 -3.03 -24.87 -16.04
C ALA A 568 -3.99 -26.05 -16.29
N LEU A 569 -4.27 -26.89 -15.29
CA LEU A 569 -5.28 -27.96 -15.40
C LEU A 569 -6.69 -27.43 -15.68
N GLN A 570 -7.11 -26.34 -15.04
CA GLN A 570 -8.40 -25.69 -15.33
C GLN A 570 -8.45 -25.14 -16.76
N SER A 571 -7.34 -24.58 -17.25
CA SER A 571 -7.22 -24.11 -18.64
C SER A 571 -7.31 -25.28 -19.64
N PHE A 572 -6.77 -26.45 -19.28
CA PHE A 572 -6.94 -27.68 -20.07
C PHE A 572 -8.40 -28.14 -20.11
N ASP A 573 -9.14 -28.04 -19.00
CA ASP A 573 -10.57 -28.39 -18.95
C ASP A 573 -11.42 -27.47 -19.85
N GLU A 574 -11.19 -26.16 -19.80
CA GLU A 574 -11.88 -25.18 -20.67
C GLU A 574 -11.56 -25.40 -22.15
N ALA A 575 -10.29 -25.67 -22.47
CA ALA A 575 -9.88 -25.99 -23.83
C ALA A 575 -10.55 -27.28 -24.31
N ALA A 576 -10.57 -28.34 -23.48
CA ALA A 576 -11.24 -29.58 -23.80
C ALA A 576 -12.75 -29.37 -24.06
N ALA A 577 -13.42 -28.57 -23.22
CA ALA A 577 -14.84 -28.24 -23.39
C ALA A 577 -15.12 -27.53 -24.73
N MET A 578 -14.27 -26.56 -25.12
CA MET A 578 -14.38 -25.90 -26.42
C MET A 578 -14.22 -26.89 -27.59
N PHE A 579 -13.26 -27.82 -27.49
CA PHE A 579 -13.08 -28.88 -28.50
C PHE A 579 -14.28 -29.83 -28.56
N GLU A 580 -14.93 -30.13 -27.43
CA GLU A 580 -16.14 -30.96 -27.36
C GLU A 580 -17.36 -30.24 -27.95
N GLU A 581 -17.58 -28.97 -27.62
CA GLU A 581 -18.64 -28.14 -28.20
C GLU A 581 -18.47 -28.02 -29.72
N GLN A 582 -17.24 -27.84 -30.19
CA GLN A 582 -16.95 -27.77 -31.61
C GLN A 582 -17.17 -29.12 -32.32
N ALA A 583 -16.98 -30.24 -31.60
CA ALA A 583 -17.32 -31.56 -32.10
C ALA A 583 -18.83 -31.76 -32.20
N ASP A 584 -19.60 -31.25 -31.24
CA ASP A 584 -21.07 -31.29 -31.24
C ASP A 584 -21.68 -30.41 -32.34
N LEU A 585 -21.15 -29.19 -32.52
CA LEU A 585 -21.54 -28.32 -33.62
C LEU A 585 -21.29 -28.98 -34.97
N LEU A 586 -20.11 -29.59 -35.16
CA LEU A 586 -19.77 -30.27 -36.39
C LEU A 586 -20.72 -31.45 -36.68
N ARG A 587 -21.12 -32.22 -35.65
CA ARG A 587 -22.12 -33.29 -35.78
C ARG A 587 -23.49 -32.74 -36.17
N HIS A 588 -23.92 -31.63 -35.58
CA HIS A 588 -25.20 -31.00 -35.89
C HIS A 588 -25.25 -30.46 -37.32
N PHE A 589 -24.22 -29.75 -37.77
CA PHE A 589 -24.09 -29.28 -39.15
C PHE A 589 -24.01 -30.42 -40.17
N SER A 590 -23.28 -31.50 -39.85
CA SER A 590 -23.21 -32.69 -40.70
C SER A 590 -24.59 -33.31 -40.94
N ARG A 591 -25.41 -33.38 -39.88
CA ARG A 591 -26.75 -33.98 -39.94
C ARG A 591 -27.76 -33.13 -40.69
N ASP A 592 -27.71 -31.81 -40.49
CA ASP A 592 -28.79 -30.92 -40.90
C ASP A 592 -28.52 -30.15 -42.20
N CYS A 593 -27.27 -30.13 -42.70
CA CYS A 593 -26.88 -29.29 -43.85
C CYS A 593 -26.07 -30.00 -44.96
N CYS A 594 -25.51 -31.20 -44.73
CA CYS A 594 -24.64 -31.87 -45.72
C CYS A 594 -25.42 -32.84 -46.63
N ASN A 595 -25.69 -32.39 -47.86
CA ASN A 595 -26.47 -33.14 -48.84
C ASN A 595 -25.60 -33.91 -49.86
N GLY A 596 -24.33 -33.48 -50.08
CA GLY A 596 -23.39 -34.13 -51.00
C GLY A 596 -22.38 -35.08 -50.33
N GLU A 597 -22.00 -36.17 -51.01
CA GLU A 597 -21.02 -37.16 -50.49
C GLU A 597 -19.64 -36.55 -50.20
N GLN A 598 -19.19 -35.62 -51.05
CA GLN A 598 -17.88 -34.98 -50.91
C GLN A 598 -17.83 -34.02 -49.70
N GLU A 599 -18.93 -33.36 -49.39
CA GLU A 599 -19.07 -32.48 -48.22
C GLU A 599 -19.10 -33.30 -46.93
N ARG A 600 -19.83 -34.42 -46.90
CA ARG A 600 -19.83 -35.34 -45.75
C ARG A 600 -18.43 -35.88 -45.46
N ARG A 601 -17.69 -36.28 -46.50
CA ARG A 601 -16.32 -36.77 -46.34
C ARG A 601 -15.37 -35.73 -45.75
N ALA A 602 -15.45 -34.49 -46.21
CA ALA A 602 -14.65 -33.39 -45.67
C ALA A 602 -14.99 -33.09 -44.19
N VAL A 603 -16.26 -33.17 -43.82
CA VAL A 603 -16.73 -32.99 -42.43
C VAL A 603 -16.29 -34.15 -41.54
N GLU A 604 -16.32 -35.39 -42.03
CA GLU A 604 -15.82 -36.58 -41.31
C GLU A 604 -14.31 -36.51 -41.07
N GLU A 605 -13.52 -36.11 -42.08
CA GLU A 605 -12.07 -35.92 -41.95
C GLU A 605 -11.72 -34.82 -40.93
N ASN A 606 -12.47 -33.70 -40.96
CA ASN A 606 -12.31 -32.63 -39.98
C ASN A 606 -12.70 -33.10 -38.56
N GLY A 607 -13.77 -33.90 -38.45
CA GLY A 607 -14.19 -34.51 -37.19
C GLY A 607 -13.13 -35.44 -36.60
N ALA A 608 -12.50 -36.27 -37.43
CA ALA A 608 -11.41 -37.15 -37.02
C ALA A 608 -10.18 -36.35 -36.55
N LEU A 609 -9.85 -35.25 -37.22
CA LEU A 609 -8.76 -34.35 -36.82
C LEU A 609 -9.04 -33.68 -35.47
N LEU A 610 -10.27 -33.23 -35.24
CA LEU A 610 -10.70 -32.61 -33.99
C LEU A 610 -10.62 -33.61 -32.81
N GLN A 611 -11.09 -34.84 -33.01
CA GLN A 611 -10.99 -35.92 -32.01
C GLN A 611 -9.54 -36.27 -31.68
N ARG A 612 -8.65 -36.33 -32.68
CA ARG A 612 -7.22 -36.59 -32.46
C ARG A 612 -6.56 -35.48 -31.64
N ARG A 613 -6.91 -34.21 -31.88
CA ARG A 613 -6.41 -33.06 -31.09
C ARG A 613 -6.91 -33.11 -29.65
N LEU A 614 -8.19 -33.42 -29.44
CA LEU A 614 -8.77 -33.58 -28.10
C LEU A 614 -8.09 -34.71 -27.31
N ALA A 615 -7.78 -35.84 -27.96
CA ALA A 615 -7.08 -36.95 -27.33
C ALA A 615 -5.67 -36.56 -26.84
N LEU A 616 -4.89 -35.85 -27.67
CA LEU A 616 -3.56 -35.35 -27.30
C LEU A 616 -3.62 -34.35 -26.14
N LEU A 617 -4.64 -33.48 -26.13
CA LEU A 617 -4.85 -32.50 -25.08
C LEU A 617 -5.17 -33.19 -23.74
N ARG A 618 -6.06 -34.20 -23.73
CA ARG A 618 -6.37 -34.99 -22.54
C ARG A 618 -5.19 -35.82 -22.02
N GLU A 619 -4.35 -36.35 -22.91
CA GLU A 619 -3.14 -37.06 -22.53
C GLU A 619 -2.13 -36.12 -21.83
N ALA A 620 -1.93 -34.92 -22.38
CA ALA A 620 -1.08 -33.90 -21.76
C ALA A 620 -1.64 -33.43 -20.39
N GLN A 621 -2.96 -33.26 -20.30
CA GLN A 621 -3.65 -32.95 -19.05
C GLN A 621 -3.45 -34.06 -18.01
N GLY A 622 -3.55 -35.33 -18.41
CA GLY A 622 -3.31 -36.48 -17.54
C GLY A 622 -1.91 -36.49 -16.94
N ARG A 623 -0.87 -36.25 -17.76
CA ARG A 623 0.53 -36.14 -17.29
C ARG A 623 0.70 -35.02 -16.27
N LEU A 624 0.16 -33.84 -16.55
CA LEU A 624 0.24 -32.71 -15.60
C LEU A 624 -0.52 -33.01 -14.30
N ALA A 625 -1.65 -33.71 -14.38
CA ALA A 625 -2.42 -34.10 -13.20
C ALA A 625 -1.67 -35.09 -12.31
N ASP A 626 -0.91 -36.03 -12.89
CA ASP A 626 -0.02 -36.92 -12.15
C ASP A 626 1.11 -36.16 -11.45
N GLU A 627 1.75 -35.20 -12.14
CA GLU A 627 2.76 -34.34 -11.52
C GLU A 627 2.21 -33.52 -10.36
N VAL A 628 1.01 -32.94 -10.51
CA VAL A 628 0.34 -32.20 -9.43
C VAL A 628 0.07 -33.11 -8.24
N ARG A 629 -0.41 -34.34 -8.45
CA ARG A 629 -0.62 -35.31 -7.37
C ARG A 629 0.68 -35.64 -6.63
N ALA A 630 1.78 -35.83 -7.36
CA ALA A 630 3.09 -36.09 -6.76
C ALA A 630 3.59 -34.89 -5.93
N SER A 631 3.53 -33.67 -6.48
CA SER A 631 3.91 -32.44 -5.78
C SER A 631 3.03 -32.18 -4.54
N GLN A 632 1.73 -32.48 -4.58
CA GLN A 632 0.83 -32.36 -3.42
C GLN A 632 1.19 -33.31 -2.28
N ALA A 633 1.65 -34.53 -2.59
CA ALA A 633 2.10 -35.47 -1.57
C ALA A 633 3.35 -34.96 -0.84
N TYR A 634 4.32 -34.42 -1.59
CA TYR A 634 5.53 -33.81 -1.02
C TYR A 634 5.21 -32.55 -0.21
N TYR A 635 4.26 -31.71 -0.66
CA TYR A 635 3.79 -30.54 0.09
C TYR A 635 3.25 -30.91 1.48
N LYS A 636 2.42 -31.97 1.56
CA LYS A 636 1.89 -32.46 2.84
C LYS A 636 2.98 -33.02 3.76
N GLN A 637 4.03 -33.62 3.19
CA GLN A 637 5.17 -34.08 3.97
C GLN A 637 5.92 -32.88 4.57
N LEU A 638 6.24 -31.88 3.74
CA LEU A 638 6.96 -30.69 4.15
C LEU A 638 6.20 -29.88 5.22
N GLU A 639 4.87 -29.81 5.13
CA GLU A 639 4.02 -29.19 6.14
C GLU A 639 4.16 -29.85 7.53
N ARG A 640 4.28 -31.18 7.59
CA ARG A 640 4.49 -31.92 8.84
C ARG A 640 5.87 -31.64 9.45
N GLU A 641 6.91 -31.64 8.61
CA GLU A 641 8.28 -31.33 9.04
C GLU A 641 8.38 -29.90 9.60
N ILE A 642 7.77 -28.92 8.92
CA ILE A 642 7.72 -27.53 9.38
C ILE A 642 7.02 -27.43 10.73
N ASN A 643 5.87 -28.09 10.91
CA ASN A 643 5.14 -28.04 12.16
C ASN A 643 5.91 -28.72 13.31
N GLY A 644 6.64 -29.81 13.04
CA GLY A 644 7.57 -30.41 14.00
C GLY A 644 8.68 -29.44 14.42
N LEU A 645 9.37 -28.84 13.44
CA LEU A 645 10.46 -27.90 13.69
C LEU A 645 10.02 -26.64 14.44
N LYS A 646 8.80 -26.14 14.21
CA LYS A 646 8.26 -25.00 14.98
C LYS A 646 8.26 -25.29 16.48
N LEU A 647 7.84 -26.49 16.89
CA LEU A 647 7.85 -26.87 18.30
C LEU A 647 9.28 -26.97 18.84
N GLU A 648 10.18 -27.59 18.08
CA GLU A 648 11.57 -27.76 18.51
C GLU A 648 12.32 -26.42 18.63
N VAL A 649 12.09 -25.48 17.72
CA VAL A 649 12.66 -24.12 17.78
C VAL A 649 12.13 -23.38 19.01
N ALA A 650 10.83 -23.47 19.30
CA ALA A 650 10.24 -22.84 20.48
C ALA A 650 10.78 -23.45 21.79
N GLN A 651 10.97 -24.77 21.85
CA GLN A 651 11.56 -25.44 23.00
C GLN A 651 13.02 -25.02 23.22
N ALA A 652 13.82 -24.97 22.15
CA ALA A 652 15.21 -24.53 22.22
C ALA A 652 15.32 -23.04 22.64
N ALA A 653 14.45 -22.17 22.14
CA ALA A 653 14.37 -20.77 22.54
C ALA A 653 14.05 -20.61 24.03
N LYS A 654 13.05 -21.35 24.52
CA LYS A 654 12.65 -21.34 25.94
C LYS A 654 13.79 -21.82 26.84
N GLN A 655 14.52 -22.87 26.45
CA GLN A 655 15.65 -23.38 27.22
C GLN A 655 16.82 -22.38 27.23
N ARG A 656 17.09 -21.72 26.10
CA ARG A 656 18.08 -20.65 26.02
C ARG A 656 17.73 -19.49 26.96
N GLU A 657 16.47 -19.04 26.96
CA GLU A 657 15.99 -17.96 27.83
C GLU A 657 16.09 -18.33 29.32
N LYS A 658 15.74 -19.58 29.68
CA LYS A 658 15.92 -20.09 31.04
C LYS A 658 17.38 -20.01 31.50
N CYS A 659 18.32 -20.47 30.67
CA CYS A 659 19.75 -20.39 30.99
C CYS A 659 20.24 -18.93 31.10
N GLN A 660 19.77 -18.03 30.23
CA GLN A 660 20.09 -16.60 30.31
C GLN A 660 19.56 -15.96 31.60
N ALA A 661 18.28 -16.20 31.93
CA ALA A 661 17.64 -15.67 33.13
C ALA A 661 18.33 -16.16 34.40
N TRP A 662 18.70 -17.45 34.44
CA TRP A 662 19.43 -18.04 35.56
C TRP A 662 20.81 -17.40 35.77
N LEU A 663 21.57 -17.18 34.70
CA LEU A 663 22.87 -16.51 34.76
C LEU A 663 22.73 -15.05 35.22
N GLN A 664 21.70 -14.34 34.75
CA GLN A 664 21.42 -12.96 35.17
C GLN A 664 21.05 -12.88 36.66
N ALA A 665 20.22 -13.81 37.16
CA ALA A 665 19.80 -13.86 38.56
C ALA A 665 20.99 -14.08 39.53
N ARG A 666 22.04 -14.79 39.07
CA ARG A 666 23.29 -15.02 39.82
C ARG A 666 24.32 -13.89 39.66
N GLY A 667 23.93 -12.75 39.06
CA GLY A 667 24.77 -11.57 38.92
C GLY A 667 25.81 -11.64 37.79
N VAL A 668 25.66 -12.56 36.83
CA VAL A 668 26.54 -12.60 35.65
C VAL A 668 26.22 -11.40 34.76
N PRO A 669 27.21 -10.57 34.39
CA PRO A 669 26.99 -9.40 33.54
C PRO A 669 26.39 -9.80 32.19
N LYS A 670 25.43 -9.01 31.69
CA LYS A 670 24.78 -9.24 30.38
C LYS A 670 25.80 -9.35 29.24
N ASP A 671 26.89 -8.57 29.29
CA ASP A 671 27.96 -8.63 28.28
C ASP A 671 28.67 -9.99 28.22
N ARG A 672 28.86 -10.64 29.38
CA ARG A 672 29.45 -11.98 29.45
C ARG A 672 28.50 -13.03 28.87
N ILE A 673 27.19 -12.90 29.11
CA ILE A 673 26.17 -13.79 28.54
C ILE A 673 26.09 -13.61 27.02
N ASN A 674 26.10 -12.37 26.53
CA ASN A 674 26.13 -12.06 25.10
C ASN A 674 27.38 -12.63 24.42
N LYS A 675 28.53 -12.54 25.09
CA LYS A 675 29.78 -13.14 24.61
C LYS A 675 29.67 -14.66 24.47
N LEU A 676 29.07 -15.37 25.45
CA LEU A 676 28.85 -16.82 25.34
C LEU A 676 27.93 -17.20 24.16
N LEU A 677 26.92 -16.36 23.87
CA LEU A 677 26.03 -16.54 22.72
C LEU A 677 26.76 -16.30 21.39
N GLN A 678 27.66 -15.31 21.34
CA GLN A 678 28.51 -15.04 20.18
C GLN A 678 29.55 -16.16 19.96
N ASP A 679 30.24 -16.59 21.02
CA ASP A 679 31.23 -17.67 20.97
C ASP A 679 30.58 -19.00 20.52
N SER A 680 29.34 -19.26 20.94
CA SER A 680 28.59 -20.46 20.51
C SER A 680 28.10 -20.38 19.06
N SER A 681 27.88 -19.18 18.53
CA SER A 681 27.48 -18.97 17.13
C SER A 681 28.61 -19.21 16.12
N GLY A 682 29.84 -19.47 16.58
CA GLY A 682 30.99 -19.76 15.71
C GLY A 682 31.69 -18.51 15.14
N GLN A 683 31.41 -17.33 15.70
CA GLN A 683 32.09 -16.08 15.34
C GLN A 683 33.14 -15.73 16.41
N GLN A 684 34.31 -16.39 16.37
CA GLN A 684 35.43 -16.02 17.23
C GLN A 684 36.72 -15.92 16.41
N GLU A 685 36.97 -14.74 15.85
CA GLU A 685 38.32 -14.15 15.76
C GLU A 685 38.21 -12.61 15.73
N SER A 686 39.05 -11.97 16.55
CA SER A 686 39.32 -10.52 16.67
C SER A 686 38.34 -9.63 17.48
N SER A 687 38.46 -9.70 18.81
CA SER A 687 38.22 -8.53 19.68
C SER A 687 39.14 -8.57 20.90
N ARG A 688 40.26 -7.85 20.83
CA ARG A 688 41.01 -7.34 22.00
C ARG A 688 41.64 -5.99 21.66
N LYS A 689 40.94 -4.90 21.98
CA LYS A 689 41.38 -3.86 22.93
C LYS A 689 40.30 -2.80 23.05
N GLY A 690 39.97 -2.46 24.29
CA GLY A 690 38.83 -1.61 24.62
C GLY A 690 39.16 -0.12 24.80
N ALA A 691 38.05 0.60 24.99
CA ALA A 691 37.87 1.90 25.63
C ALA A 691 38.38 3.14 24.88
N SER A 692 37.51 3.74 24.06
CA SER A 692 36.92 5.07 24.33
C SER A 692 36.14 5.54 23.09
N GLY A 693 34.88 5.97 23.31
CA GLY A 693 34.13 6.90 22.47
C GLY A 693 34.13 6.75 20.95
N SER A 694 33.05 6.16 20.42
CA SER A 694 32.40 6.53 19.15
C SER A 694 33.25 6.52 17.87
N LEU A 695 33.47 5.34 17.28
CA LEU A 695 33.78 5.12 15.84
C LEU A 695 33.95 3.60 15.61
N GLU A 696 32.86 2.86 15.42
CA GLU A 696 32.95 1.48 14.89
C GLU A 696 32.28 1.43 13.52
N GLU A 697 33.08 1.48 12.47
CA GLU A 697 32.83 0.73 11.24
C GLU A 697 34.13 0.68 10.40
N VAL A 698 34.50 -0.54 10.00
CA VAL A 698 35.70 -0.97 9.25
C VAL A 698 36.87 -1.44 10.11
N SER A 699 37.03 -2.77 10.17
CA SER A 699 38.19 -3.46 10.75
C SER A 699 39.48 -3.10 10.00
N PRO A 700 40.61 -2.83 10.70
CA PRO A 700 41.90 -2.48 10.10
C PRO A 700 42.56 -3.61 9.26
N ASP A 701 42.00 -4.83 9.28
CA ASP A 701 42.45 -5.97 8.48
C ASP A 701 41.80 -6.05 7.08
N SER A 702 41.09 -5.00 6.65
CA SER A 702 40.51 -4.96 5.31
C SER A 702 41.60 -4.64 4.28
N SER A 703 41.86 -5.55 3.34
CA SER A 703 42.88 -5.42 2.28
C SER A 703 42.74 -4.19 1.37
N TRP A 704 41.66 -3.42 1.52
CA TRP A 704 41.34 -2.20 0.78
C TRP A 704 41.24 -0.94 1.67
N PHE A 705 41.22 -1.05 3.01
CA PHE A 705 41.07 0.12 3.89
C PHE A 705 42.40 0.49 4.52
N VAL A 706 42.80 1.76 4.42
CA VAL A 706 44.07 2.25 4.98
C VAL A 706 43.77 3.40 5.93
N ALA A 707 43.83 3.13 7.23
CA ALA A 707 43.44 4.07 8.29
C ALA A 707 44.32 5.34 8.32
N ASP A 708 45.64 5.20 8.16
CA ASP A 708 46.60 6.31 8.18
C ASP A 708 47.14 6.60 6.77
N CYS A 709 46.24 6.97 5.84
CA CYS A 709 46.62 7.25 4.46
C CYS A 709 46.11 8.61 3.98
N ASP A 710 47.03 9.48 3.58
CA ASP A 710 46.72 10.75 2.93
C ASP A 710 46.64 10.61 1.39
N ARG A 711 46.23 11.67 0.70
CA ARG A 711 46.08 11.65 -0.76
C ARG A 711 47.41 11.32 -1.48
N SER A 712 48.53 11.87 -1.03
CA SER A 712 49.86 11.63 -1.61
C SER A 712 50.37 10.21 -1.37
N GLN A 713 50.08 9.63 -0.21
CA GLN A 713 50.38 8.25 0.13
C GLN A 713 49.55 7.28 -0.70
N ALA A 714 48.25 7.56 -0.87
CA ALA A 714 47.38 6.79 -1.74
C ALA A 714 47.85 6.79 -3.20
N MET A 715 48.32 7.94 -3.70
CA MET A 715 48.89 8.01 -5.05
C MET A 715 50.15 7.14 -5.17
N ARG A 716 51.07 7.19 -4.21
CA ARG A 716 52.29 6.34 -4.22
C ARG A 716 51.99 4.84 -4.16
N LEU A 717 50.94 4.43 -3.43
CA LEU A 717 50.56 3.01 -3.31
C LEU A 717 49.87 2.46 -4.57
N LEU A 718 49.21 3.34 -5.31
CA LEU A 718 48.43 3.02 -6.52
C LEU A 718 49.20 3.31 -7.82
N GLU A 719 50.34 4.00 -7.75
CA GLU A 719 51.18 4.31 -8.91
C GLU A 719 51.74 3.02 -9.55
N GLY A 720 51.52 2.86 -10.87
CA GLY A 720 51.95 1.69 -11.63
C GLY A 720 51.12 0.41 -11.42
N ARG A 721 50.00 0.46 -10.68
CA ARG A 721 49.06 -0.66 -10.51
C ARG A 721 48.09 -0.76 -11.69
N CYS A 722 47.48 -1.93 -11.88
CA CYS A 722 46.47 -2.14 -12.92
C CYS A 722 45.17 -1.37 -12.63
N ASP A 723 44.43 -1.08 -13.70
CA ASP A 723 43.13 -0.42 -13.61
C ASP A 723 42.15 -1.24 -12.74
N GLY A 724 41.39 -0.53 -11.90
CA GLY A 724 40.50 -1.12 -10.91
C GLY A 724 41.15 -1.43 -9.56
N THR A 725 42.46 -1.16 -9.39
CA THR A 725 43.11 -1.22 -8.07
C THR A 725 42.66 -0.05 -7.20
N PHE A 726 42.15 -0.32 -6.00
CA PHE A 726 41.53 0.71 -5.15
C PHE A 726 41.91 0.58 -3.66
N LEU A 727 41.79 1.71 -2.96
CA LEU A 727 41.83 1.78 -1.50
C LEU A 727 40.87 2.85 -0.98
N VAL A 728 40.32 2.63 0.22
CA VAL A 728 39.51 3.59 0.96
C VAL A 728 40.33 4.13 2.12
N ARG A 729 40.34 5.46 2.28
CA ARG A 729 41.09 6.16 3.31
C ARG A 729 40.23 7.23 3.98
N PRO A 730 40.52 7.67 5.21
CA PRO A 730 39.88 8.84 5.78
C PRO A 730 40.08 10.09 4.90
N SER A 731 39.04 10.92 4.82
CA SER A 731 39.14 12.23 4.17
C SER A 731 39.85 13.22 5.10
N LYS A 732 40.26 14.38 4.55
CA LYS A 732 40.74 15.51 5.38
C LYS A 732 39.63 16.08 6.27
N ASN A 733 38.38 15.83 5.93
CA ASN A 733 37.22 16.23 6.73
C ASN A 733 36.93 15.15 7.79
N PRO A 734 36.85 15.50 9.09
CA PRO A 734 36.60 14.54 10.15
C PRO A 734 35.25 13.83 9.97
N GLY A 735 35.26 12.50 10.01
CA GLY A 735 34.05 11.65 9.88
C GLY A 735 33.61 11.33 8.46
N GLN A 736 34.36 11.71 7.42
CA GLN A 736 34.11 11.35 6.02
C GLN A 736 35.25 10.48 5.44
N PHE A 737 34.94 9.70 4.42
CA PHE A 737 35.90 8.79 3.77
C PHE A 737 36.15 9.19 2.32
N ALA A 738 37.25 8.74 1.74
CA ALA A 738 37.59 8.94 0.34
C ALA A 738 38.07 7.63 -0.29
N LEU A 739 37.50 7.29 -1.44
CA LEU A 739 37.99 6.25 -2.33
C LEU A 739 39.15 6.80 -3.15
N SER A 740 40.22 6.03 -3.32
CA SER A 740 41.29 6.28 -4.29
C SER A 740 41.40 5.05 -5.20
N ILE A 741 41.32 5.23 -6.52
CA ILE A 741 41.25 4.13 -7.50
C ILE A 741 42.04 4.45 -8.76
N VAL A 742 42.68 3.44 -9.36
CA VAL A 742 43.34 3.56 -10.67
C VAL A 742 42.31 3.36 -11.79
N ALA A 743 42.20 4.33 -12.69
CA ALA A 743 41.42 4.21 -13.92
C ALA A 743 42.18 4.85 -15.07
N GLU A 744 42.26 4.15 -16.21
CA GLU A 744 42.98 4.58 -17.41
C GLU A 744 44.45 5.00 -17.11
N GLY A 745 45.12 4.24 -16.23
CA GLY A 745 46.50 4.49 -15.82
C GLY A 745 46.71 5.72 -14.92
N LYS A 746 45.64 6.36 -14.44
CA LYS A 746 45.71 7.51 -13.51
C LYS A 746 45.00 7.23 -12.20
N VAL A 747 45.52 7.76 -11.10
CA VAL A 747 44.89 7.66 -9.77
C VAL A 747 43.84 8.74 -9.60
N ASN A 748 42.59 8.34 -9.41
CA ASN A 748 41.43 9.19 -9.15
C ASN A 748 40.98 9.09 -7.69
N HIS A 749 40.34 10.14 -7.18
CA HIS A 749 39.83 10.17 -5.81
C HIS A 749 38.36 10.61 -5.75
N CYS A 750 37.51 9.84 -5.07
CA CYS A 750 36.09 10.11 -4.90
C CYS A 750 35.76 10.25 -3.41
N LEU A 751 34.94 11.24 -3.05
CA LEU A 751 34.49 11.42 -1.67
C LEU A 751 33.33 10.45 -1.38
N ILE A 752 33.39 9.76 -0.24
CA ILE A 752 32.31 8.90 0.26
C ILE A 752 31.59 9.68 1.38
N LEU A 753 30.32 9.96 1.13
CA LEU A 753 29.43 10.65 2.06
C LEU A 753 28.84 9.64 3.05
N ARG A 754 28.72 10.06 4.31
CA ARG A 754 28.03 9.33 5.37
C ARG A 754 26.76 10.09 5.74
N THR A 755 25.61 9.44 5.58
CA THR A 755 24.27 9.99 5.90
C THR A 755 23.56 9.07 6.89
N GLU A 756 22.42 9.50 7.46
CA GLU A 756 21.59 8.67 8.33
C GLU A 756 21.07 7.39 7.65
N ARG A 757 21.04 7.36 6.31
CA ARG A 757 20.60 6.22 5.49
C ARG A 757 21.71 5.24 5.11
N GLY A 758 22.98 5.62 5.32
CA GLY A 758 24.15 4.82 4.93
C GLY A 758 25.25 5.63 4.23
N TYR A 759 26.13 4.91 3.52
CA TYR A 759 27.27 5.42 2.75
C TYR A 759 26.99 5.45 1.25
N GLY A 760 27.54 6.43 0.54
CA GLY A 760 27.41 6.56 -0.93
C GLY A 760 28.29 7.68 -1.51
N PHE A 761 28.34 7.78 -2.83
CA PHE A 761 29.11 8.82 -3.54
C PHE A 761 28.31 10.11 -3.80
N ALA A 762 26.97 10.03 -3.87
CA ALA A 762 26.05 11.15 -4.03
C ALA A 762 24.67 10.83 -3.42
N GLU A 763 23.93 11.83 -2.93
CA GLU A 763 22.51 11.67 -2.58
C GLU A 763 21.66 11.64 -3.86
N PRO A 764 20.65 10.76 -3.99
CA PRO A 764 20.03 9.89 -2.98
C PRO A 764 20.63 8.47 -2.86
N LEU A 765 21.78 8.19 -3.48
CA LEU A 765 22.39 6.86 -3.59
C LEU A 765 23.20 6.45 -2.34
N THR A 766 22.93 7.05 -1.18
CA THR A 766 23.55 6.71 0.12
C THR A 766 22.82 5.57 0.83
N THR A 767 22.55 4.49 0.09
CA THR A 767 21.71 3.37 0.55
C THR A 767 22.51 2.22 1.15
N HIS A 768 23.84 2.28 1.14
CA HIS A 768 24.67 1.18 1.64
C HIS A 768 24.85 1.28 3.16
N PRO A 769 24.40 0.31 3.95
CA PRO A 769 24.43 0.42 5.42
C PRO A 769 25.85 0.50 5.98
N THR A 770 26.86 -0.03 5.28
CA THR A 770 28.27 -0.02 5.71
C THR A 770 29.21 0.30 4.54
N LEU A 771 30.42 0.80 4.82
CA LEU A 771 31.46 0.98 3.79
C LEU A 771 31.81 -0.34 3.08
N ARG A 772 31.75 -1.46 3.78
CA ARG A 772 31.98 -2.79 3.20
C ARG A 772 30.91 -3.16 2.18
N SER A 773 29.64 -2.85 2.48
CA SER A 773 28.53 -3.06 1.54
C SER A 773 28.69 -2.21 0.29
N LEU A 774 29.15 -0.96 0.44
CA LEU A 774 29.47 -0.07 -0.68
C LEU A 774 30.58 -0.67 -1.55
N VAL A 775 31.70 -1.10 -0.95
CA VAL A 775 32.81 -1.72 -1.69
C VAL A 775 32.35 -2.99 -2.41
N GLN A 776 31.61 -3.90 -1.75
CA GLN A 776 31.11 -5.13 -2.36
C GLN A 776 30.19 -4.88 -3.58
N HIS A 777 29.41 -3.80 -3.51
CA HIS A 777 28.55 -3.39 -4.63
C HIS A 777 29.39 -2.93 -5.84
N TYR A 778 30.38 -2.07 -5.63
CA TYR A 778 31.21 -1.53 -6.73
C TYR A 778 32.37 -2.43 -7.17
N VAL A 779 32.57 -3.58 -6.53
CA VAL A 779 33.41 -4.66 -7.09
C VAL A 779 32.77 -5.21 -8.37
N HIS A 780 31.44 -5.32 -8.41
CA HIS A 780 30.68 -5.90 -9.52
C HIS A 780 30.00 -4.85 -10.41
N ASN A 781 29.84 -3.61 -9.94
CA ASN A 781 29.20 -2.51 -10.67
C ASN A 781 30.20 -1.40 -10.96
N SER A 782 30.17 -0.88 -12.20
CA SER A 782 31.08 0.18 -12.66
C SER A 782 30.83 1.50 -11.92
N LEU A 783 31.88 2.27 -11.64
CA LEU A 783 31.77 3.60 -11.06
C LEU A 783 31.31 4.67 -12.08
N GLU A 784 31.06 4.28 -13.34
CA GLU A 784 30.60 5.18 -14.41
C GLU A 784 29.27 5.87 -14.10
N GLU A 785 28.43 5.23 -13.28
CA GLU A 785 27.14 5.77 -12.81
C GLU A 785 27.32 7.08 -12.03
N HIS A 786 28.45 7.25 -11.33
CA HIS A 786 28.73 8.42 -10.50
C HIS A 786 29.71 9.38 -11.17
N ASN A 787 30.61 8.87 -11.99
CA ASN A 787 31.53 9.69 -12.77
C ASN A 787 31.80 9.01 -14.12
N PRO A 788 31.36 9.60 -15.25
CA PRO A 788 31.53 9.02 -16.58
C PRO A 788 33.00 8.85 -17.01
N LEU A 789 33.95 9.44 -16.27
CA LEU A 789 35.40 9.28 -16.45
C LEU A 789 35.99 8.07 -15.70
N LEU A 790 35.19 7.37 -14.88
CA LEU A 790 35.60 6.21 -14.10
C LEU A 790 34.90 4.94 -14.58
N LYS A 791 35.24 4.48 -15.79
CA LYS A 791 34.76 3.22 -16.37
C LYS A 791 35.46 2.00 -15.78
N THR A 792 35.65 1.97 -14.46
CA THR A 792 36.34 0.89 -13.77
C THR A 792 35.54 0.47 -12.53
N THR A 793 35.68 -0.80 -12.18
CA THR A 793 35.13 -1.37 -10.94
C THR A 793 36.20 -1.39 -9.85
N MET A 794 35.79 -1.54 -8.60
CA MET A 794 36.68 -1.79 -7.46
C MET A 794 37.19 -3.25 -7.49
N ALA A 795 37.90 -3.62 -8.54
CA ALA A 795 38.28 -5.01 -8.82
C ALA A 795 39.35 -5.54 -7.88
N TYR A 796 40.38 -4.73 -7.58
CA TYR A 796 41.56 -5.20 -6.85
C TYR A 796 41.80 -4.35 -5.60
N PRO A 797 41.65 -4.91 -4.39
CA PRO A 797 42.02 -4.18 -3.19
C PRO A 797 43.55 -4.00 -3.13
N VAL A 798 44.03 -2.85 -2.67
CA VAL A 798 45.47 -2.48 -2.74
C VAL A 798 46.44 -3.49 -2.09
N PHE A 799 45.98 -4.21 -1.05
CA PHE A 799 46.73 -5.28 -0.37
C PHE A 799 46.13 -6.67 -0.61
N GLY A 800 45.28 -6.85 -1.63
CA GLY A 800 44.83 -8.16 -2.08
C GLY A 800 45.93 -8.92 -2.78
N SER A 801 45.98 -10.23 -2.60
CA SER A 801 46.75 -11.12 -3.46
C SER A 801 46.24 -10.98 -4.89
N SER A 802 47.09 -10.47 -5.78
CA SER A 802 46.84 -10.27 -7.20
C SER A 802 46.64 -11.57 -7.97
#